data_AF-A0A7X4CZZ3-F1
#
_entry.id   AF-A0A7X4CZZ3-F1
#
_cell.length_a   1.000
_cell.length_b   1.000
_cell.length_c   1.000
_cell.angle_alpha   90.00
_cell.angle_beta   90.00
_cell.angle_gamma   90.00
#
_symmetry.space_group_name_H-M   'P 1'
#
loop_
_entity.id
_entity.type
_entity.pdbx_description
1 polymer ?
#
loop_
_entity_poly.entity_id
_entity_poly.type
_entity_poly.pdbx_seq_one_letter_code
_entity_poly.pdbx_strand_id
1 'polypeptide(L)'
;MIGRFLRWTLCAALLAGLAPAGQAVGQAVAQTSQPGTLRGLDLPGLTPQGGARQDAPADSVFRTKHVTAELLSEHVTLRPGTTAWVALVFRIIPKWHTYWRNAGDSGEATRIEWDLPKGYAAGGIVWLPPKRIPVGPLVNYGYSGEAIHMVPISVPKDARPGETATLNASVSWLVCEEVCIPEVGVLTLDLPVAGDPPIADFRAGPIFAKARAALPKPSPWTAEYRFDGKRFRLDVAAEGLKRDVIEDAWFYPYGHGVVKYAAPQKLTVTDRSLTLETQRGKAAKPITDVGGLLVVKERLGDGMVATQAFRLTATKAAAAPLIGFWEAVVLALLGGLILNLMPCVLPVLAVKGLSFARHANSGRSEGRGMARHGAAYTAGVLASFAVVGAVLLAVRSAGVAAGWGFQLQEPVFVLLMAYLMVLIGLNFAGLFEIGGRFAGIGGALAERSGLGGSFFTGVLAVIVATPCTAPFMGAAVGFALGQTAAVAMAVMLALGLGLALPFLLLSLSPALLRLIPKPGPWMVRFKQFLAFPMFATAAWLIWVLSLQAGDAALLGALAGAVLIAFAVWLWQASASAAPRWRPAGIGLAAAAIVAALAMVRFAESGAPVAETPGPNAAADSGSAAVTGIAWQPFSEARLAALRAEGRPVFINFTAAWCITCIANEQVVLRLESVRKAVDSARMATLKGDWTRRDPVITEHLARFGRSGVPLYVIYPPEGSPKQPLVLPQILTEGGTVAAIRSMAAETKRAEGPRDRAGPPEPR
;
A
#
# COMPACT_ATOMS: atom_id res chain seq x y z
N MET A 1 11.94 35.89 27.85
CA MET A 1 10.90 35.77 26.81
C MET A 1 10.36 34.34 26.62
N ILE A 2 10.50 33.44 27.61
CA ILE A 2 10.00 32.04 27.51
C ILE A 2 8.74 31.81 28.37
N GLY A 3 8.44 32.68 29.35
CA GLY A 3 7.25 32.56 30.20
C GLY A 3 5.93 33.09 29.63
N ARG A 4 5.94 33.77 28.47
CA ARG A 4 4.72 34.35 27.85
C ARG A 4 4.09 33.48 26.75
N PHE A 5 4.81 32.47 26.25
CA PHE A 5 4.29 31.55 25.22
C PHE A 5 3.46 30.39 25.81
N LEU A 6 3.65 30.07 27.10
CA LEU A 6 2.95 28.95 27.76
C LEU A 6 1.53 29.30 28.27
N ARG A 7 1.16 30.59 28.26
CA ARG A 7 -0.17 31.07 28.72
C ARG A 7 -1.22 31.13 27.61
N TRP A 8 -0.83 31.02 26.34
CA TRP A 8 -1.76 31.05 25.20
C TRP A 8 -2.23 29.65 24.75
N THR A 9 -1.47 28.60 25.03
CA THR A 9 -1.82 27.22 24.66
C THR A 9 -2.74 26.50 25.64
N LEU A 10 -2.95 27.06 26.84
CA LEU A 10 -3.81 26.49 27.89
C LEU A 10 -5.22 27.10 27.97
N CYS A 11 -5.51 28.16 27.20
CA CYS A 11 -6.83 28.82 27.20
C CYS A 11 -7.75 28.36 26.05
N ALA A 12 -7.22 27.68 25.02
CA ALA A 12 -8.02 27.20 23.89
C ALA A 12 -8.65 25.81 24.11
N ALA A 13 -8.34 25.13 25.22
CA ALA A 13 -8.77 23.76 25.50
C ALA A 13 -9.96 23.67 26.49
N LEU A 14 -10.57 24.78 26.89
CA LEU A 14 -11.56 24.81 27.99
C LEU A 14 -12.92 25.44 27.66
N LEU A 15 -13.22 25.74 26.39
CA LEU A 15 -14.49 26.35 25.98
C LEU A 15 -15.04 25.72 24.69
N ALA A 16 -15.63 24.53 24.79
CA ALA A 16 -16.66 24.05 23.86
C ALA A 16 -17.27 22.72 24.35
N GLY A 17 -17.95 22.78 25.49
CA GLY A 17 -18.85 21.73 25.93
C GLY A 17 -20.06 22.37 26.60
N LEU A 18 -21.24 22.19 26.00
CA LEU A 18 -22.57 21.98 26.61
C LEU A 18 -23.71 22.52 25.71
N ALA A 19 -24.73 21.66 25.56
CA ALA A 19 -26.04 21.86 24.88
C ALA A 19 -26.96 22.83 25.69
N PRO A 20 -28.25 23.15 25.34
CA PRO A 20 -29.35 22.17 25.17
C PRO A 20 -30.62 22.55 24.33
N ALA A 21 -31.45 21.51 24.11
CA ALA A 21 -32.93 21.37 24.22
C ALA A 21 -33.98 22.22 23.45
N GLY A 22 -35.05 21.50 23.02
CA GLY A 22 -36.42 21.97 22.74
C GLY A 22 -37.13 21.08 21.68
N GLN A 23 -37.81 19.97 22.05
CA GLN A 23 -39.29 19.82 22.24
C GLN A 23 -40.14 20.25 21.02
N ALA A 24 -41.25 19.62 20.62
CA ALA A 24 -41.93 18.34 20.87
C ALA A 24 -43.23 18.33 20.01
N VAL A 25 -43.81 17.13 19.84
CA VAL A 25 -45.26 16.83 19.62
C VAL A 25 -45.78 16.60 18.19
N GLY A 26 -46.47 15.47 18.02
CA GLY A 26 -47.38 15.18 16.91
C GLY A 26 -47.66 13.69 16.72
N GLN A 27 -48.41 13.07 17.64
CA GLN A 27 -49.04 11.76 17.42
C GLN A 27 -50.14 11.86 16.37
N ALA A 28 -50.27 10.85 15.51
CA ALA A 28 -51.58 10.41 15.02
C ALA A 28 -51.53 8.92 14.62
N VAL A 29 -52.60 8.24 14.96
CA VAL A 29 -52.85 6.80 14.97
C VAL A 29 -53.75 6.41 13.79
N ALA A 30 -53.77 5.11 13.46
CA ALA A 30 -54.74 4.39 12.61
C ALA A 30 -54.45 4.48 11.09
N GLN A 31 -54.68 3.48 10.24
CA GLN A 31 -55.60 2.35 10.33
C GLN A 31 -55.25 1.29 9.25
N THR A 32 -55.60 0.05 9.53
CA THR A 32 -55.57 -1.18 8.73
C THR A 32 -56.34 -1.15 7.40
N SER A 33 -55.87 -1.86 6.36
CA SER A 33 -56.67 -2.84 5.57
C SER A 33 -55.88 -3.46 4.39
N GLN A 34 -55.85 -4.79 4.29
CA GLN A 34 -55.66 -5.56 3.03
C GLN A 34 -57.03 -5.74 2.31
N PRO A 35 -57.20 -6.62 1.30
CA PRO A 35 -57.12 -6.32 -0.13
C PRO A 35 -58.47 -6.57 -0.87
N GLY A 36 -58.74 -5.80 -1.92
CA GLY A 36 -59.95 -5.96 -2.75
C GLY A 36 -59.64 -6.52 -4.13
N THR A 37 -60.07 -7.75 -4.38
CA THR A 37 -60.31 -8.34 -5.70
C THR A 37 -61.29 -7.50 -6.51
N LEU A 38 -61.01 -7.26 -7.80
CA LEU A 38 -62.03 -6.88 -8.77
C LEU A 38 -62.03 -7.84 -9.96
N ARG A 39 -63.03 -8.71 -9.94
CA ARG A 39 -63.64 -9.36 -11.10
C ARG A 39 -64.50 -8.32 -11.83
N GLY A 40 -64.59 -8.47 -13.15
CA GLY A 40 -65.78 -8.07 -13.90
C GLY A 40 -65.51 -7.07 -15.01
N LEU A 41 -65.33 -7.58 -16.22
CA LEU A 41 -65.83 -6.98 -17.46
C LEU A 41 -65.80 -8.07 -18.53
N ASP A 42 -66.95 -8.73 -18.70
CA ASP A 42 -67.27 -9.59 -19.83
C ASP A 42 -67.41 -8.71 -21.08
N LEU A 43 -66.58 -8.98 -22.09
CA LEU A 43 -66.78 -8.52 -23.46
C LEU A 43 -67.02 -9.74 -24.35
N PRO A 44 -68.26 -10.00 -24.80
CA PRO A 44 -68.54 -11.06 -25.76
C PRO A 44 -68.18 -10.58 -27.17
N GLY A 45 -67.45 -11.39 -27.94
CA GLY A 45 -67.34 -11.17 -29.39
C GLY A 45 -65.97 -11.28 -30.05
N LEU A 46 -64.99 -11.94 -29.45
CA LEU A 46 -63.80 -12.38 -30.18
C LEU A 46 -63.54 -13.86 -29.89
N THR A 47 -64.09 -14.73 -30.75
CA THR A 47 -63.54 -16.06 -30.99
C THR A 47 -62.51 -15.96 -32.10
N PRO A 48 -61.20 -16.01 -31.83
CA PRO A 48 -60.25 -16.52 -32.81
C PRO A 48 -60.32 -18.03 -32.75
N GLN A 49 -60.76 -18.62 -33.85
CA GLN A 49 -60.59 -20.03 -34.14
C GLN A 49 -59.12 -20.44 -34.02
N GLY A 50 -58.91 -21.67 -33.52
CA GLY A 50 -57.80 -22.52 -33.97
C GLY A 50 -56.38 -22.00 -33.75
N GLY A 51 -55.98 -21.84 -32.49
CA GLY A 51 -54.57 -21.93 -32.10
C GLY A 51 -54.43 -23.11 -31.15
N ALA A 52 -54.02 -24.28 -31.66
CA ALA A 52 -53.62 -25.37 -30.80
C ALA A 52 -52.61 -24.82 -29.79
N ARG A 53 -52.87 -25.00 -28.49
CA ARG A 53 -51.79 -24.94 -27.49
C ARG A 53 -50.84 -26.07 -27.87
N GLN A 54 -49.81 -25.78 -28.66
CA GLN A 54 -48.62 -26.62 -28.66
C GLN A 54 -48.01 -26.43 -27.28
N ASP A 55 -48.33 -27.31 -26.35
CA ASP A 55 -47.54 -27.44 -25.12
C ASP A 55 -46.07 -27.55 -25.51
N ALA A 56 -45.19 -26.90 -24.75
CA ALA A 56 -43.74 -26.99 -24.99
C ALA A 56 -43.35 -28.48 -25.06
N PRO A 57 -42.39 -28.89 -25.91
CA PRO A 57 -41.92 -30.27 -25.94
C PRO A 57 -41.60 -30.72 -24.51
N ALA A 58 -42.12 -31.86 -24.07
CA ALA A 58 -42.04 -32.30 -22.67
C ALA A 58 -40.60 -32.32 -22.13
N ASP A 59 -39.61 -32.50 -23.02
CA ASP A 59 -38.19 -32.60 -22.71
C ASP A 59 -37.49 -31.23 -22.53
N SER A 60 -38.16 -30.13 -22.88
CA SER A 60 -37.68 -28.75 -22.68
C SER A 60 -38.03 -28.17 -21.31
N VAL A 61 -38.80 -28.91 -20.49
CA VAL A 61 -39.26 -28.50 -19.16
C VAL A 61 -38.86 -29.56 -18.13
N PHE A 62 -38.16 -29.14 -17.09
CA PHE A 62 -37.80 -29.98 -15.95
C PHE A 62 -38.45 -29.43 -14.67
N ARG A 63 -39.16 -30.29 -13.93
CA ARG A 63 -39.91 -29.89 -12.73
C ARG A 63 -39.36 -30.57 -11.49
N THR A 64 -38.98 -29.77 -10.51
CA THR A 64 -38.71 -30.22 -9.15
C THR A 64 -39.84 -29.79 -8.22
N LYS A 65 -39.71 -30.11 -6.93
CA LYS A 65 -40.66 -29.65 -5.90
C LYS A 65 -40.64 -28.12 -5.73
N HIS A 66 -39.54 -27.44 -6.06
CA HIS A 66 -39.32 -26.03 -5.74
C HIS A 66 -39.18 -25.13 -6.98
N VAL A 67 -38.66 -25.68 -8.09
CA VAL A 67 -38.37 -24.93 -9.31
C VAL A 67 -38.91 -25.68 -10.53
N THR A 68 -39.59 -24.96 -11.40
CA THR A 68 -39.82 -25.40 -12.79
C THR A 68 -38.79 -24.70 -13.67
N ALA A 69 -37.87 -25.48 -14.23
CA ALA A 69 -36.90 -25.02 -15.21
C ALA A 69 -37.43 -25.28 -16.62
N GLU A 70 -37.31 -24.30 -17.50
CA GLU A 70 -37.79 -24.37 -18.88
C GLU A 70 -36.74 -23.76 -19.80
N LEU A 71 -36.39 -24.46 -20.89
CA LEU A 71 -35.44 -23.99 -21.89
C LEU A 71 -36.19 -23.47 -23.12
N LEU A 72 -36.04 -22.17 -23.41
CA LEU A 72 -36.77 -21.47 -24.46
C LEU A 72 -35.83 -20.85 -25.49
N SER A 73 -36.18 -20.90 -26.77
CA SER A 73 -35.50 -20.15 -27.84
C SER A 73 -36.29 -18.90 -28.20
N GLU A 74 -35.59 -17.79 -28.50
CA GLU A 74 -36.22 -16.55 -28.98
C GLU A 74 -36.90 -16.75 -30.34
N HIS A 75 -36.37 -17.69 -31.13
CA HIS A 75 -36.86 -18.00 -32.47
C HIS A 75 -37.12 -19.50 -32.61
N VAL A 76 -38.14 -19.87 -33.39
CA VAL A 76 -38.49 -21.27 -33.66
C VAL A 76 -37.55 -21.93 -34.67
N THR A 77 -36.74 -21.16 -35.39
CA THR A 77 -35.75 -21.66 -36.34
C THR A 77 -34.37 -21.03 -36.11
N LEU A 78 -33.32 -21.76 -36.47
CA LEU A 78 -31.94 -21.30 -36.45
C LEU A 78 -31.49 -20.87 -37.84
N ARG A 79 -30.72 -19.78 -37.91
CA ARG A 79 -30.14 -19.29 -39.16
C ARG A 79 -28.62 -19.52 -39.18
N PRO A 80 -28.07 -20.20 -40.20
CA PRO A 80 -26.63 -20.43 -40.33
C PRO A 80 -25.81 -19.14 -40.25
N GLY A 81 -24.70 -19.20 -39.51
CA GLY A 81 -23.77 -18.07 -39.36
C GLY A 81 -24.26 -16.91 -38.49
N THR A 82 -25.35 -17.08 -37.73
CA THR A 82 -25.89 -16.07 -36.82
C THR A 82 -25.79 -16.48 -35.34
N THR A 83 -26.13 -15.57 -34.43
CA THR A 83 -26.26 -15.87 -33.00
C THR A 83 -27.73 -16.02 -32.64
N ALA A 84 -28.13 -17.22 -32.23
CA ALA A 84 -29.44 -17.48 -31.65
C ALA A 84 -29.42 -17.19 -30.14
N TRP A 85 -30.55 -16.79 -29.58
CA TRP A 85 -30.68 -16.56 -28.14
C TRP A 85 -31.59 -17.61 -27.52
N VAL A 86 -31.07 -18.27 -26.49
CA VAL A 86 -31.80 -19.23 -25.67
C VAL A 86 -31.87 -18.69 -24.24
N ALA A 87 -32.92 -19.01 -23.52
CA ALA A 87 -33.11 -18.62 -22.13
C ALA A 87 -33.48 -19.85 -21.30
N LEU A 88 -32.75 -20.05 -20.21
CA LEU A 88 -33.18 -20.92 -19.13
C LEU A 88 -34.04 -20.09 -18.16
N VAL A 89 -35.32 -20.42 -18.08
CA VAL A 89 -36.29 -19.73 -17.23
C VAL A 89 -36.63 -20.61 -16.03
N PHE A 90 -36.42 -20.07 -14.83
CA PHE A 90 -36.86 -20.69 -13.59
C PHE A 90 -38.13 -20.02 -13.10
N ARG A 91 -39.17 -20.82 -12.86
CA ARG A 91 -40.34 -20.42 -12.06
C ARG A 91 -40.19 -21.02 -10.68
N ILE A 92 -40.06 -20.15 -9.68
CA ILE A 92 -39.66 -20.50 -8.32
C ILE A 92 -40.88 -20.36 -7.42
N ILE A 93 -41.18 -21.37 -6.61
CA ILE A 93 -42.31 -21.30 -5.68
C ILE A 93 -42.14 -20.15 -4.66
N PRO A 94 -43.24 -19.62 -4.07
CA PRO A 94 -43.15 -18.56 -3.08
C PRO A 94 -42.21 -18.90 -1.91
N LYS A 95 -41.52 -17.88 -1.37
CA LYS A 95 -40.49 -17.97 -0.30
C LYS A 95 -39.15 -18.60 -0.69
N TRP A 96 -39.10 -19.35 -1.79
CA TRP A 96 -37.86 -19.93 -2.29
C TRP A 96 -37.15 -18.97 -3.25
N HIS A 97 -35.83 -19.12 -3.36
CA HIS A 97 -35.00 -18.31 -4.25
C HIS A 97 -33.82 -19.09 -4.84
N THR A 98 -33.34 -18.60 -5.98
CA THR A 98 -32.08 -19.03 -6.63
C THR A 98 -31.11 -17.87 -6.69
N TYR A 99 -29.87 -18.13 -7.11
CA TYR A 99 -28.77 -17.20 -6.92
C TYR A 99 -28.29 -16.51 -8.20
N TRP A 100 -27.71 -15.35 -8.01
CA TRP A 100 -26.97 -14.63 -9.02
C TRP A 100 -25.54 -15.16 -9.16
N ARG A 101 -24.82 -14.72 -10.20
CA ARG A 101 -23.40 -15.05 -10.42
C ARG A 101 -22.55 -14.95 -9.15
N ASN A 102 -22.71 -13.88 -8.38
CA ASN A 102 -22.21 -13.80 -7.01
C ASN A 102 -23.37 -14.01 -6.06
N ALA A 103 -23.44 -15.17 -5.40
CA ALA A 103 -24.55 -15.57 -4.54
C ALA A 103 -24.67 -14.76 -3.24
N GLY A 104 -23.64 -13.99 -2.85
CA GLY A 104 -23.60 -13.29 -1.56
C GLY A 104 -22.98 -14.14 -0.45
N ASP A 105 -23.55 -14.08 0.76
CA ASP A 105 -23.01 -14.72 1.97
C ASP A 105 -23.11 -16.26 1.93
N SER A 106 -24.15 -16.79 1.29
CA SER A 106 -24.42 -18.22 1.18
C SER A 106 -25.08 -18.55 -0.15
N GLY A 107 -24.63 -19.61 -0.80
CA GLY A 107 -25.26 -20.13 -2.01
C GLY A 107 -24.32 -20.26 -3.21
N GLU A 108 -24.89 -20.65 -4.34
CA GLU A 108 -24.13 -20.96 -5.54
C GLU A 108 -24.92 -20.60 -6.81
N ALA A 109 -24.22 -20.03 -7.79
CA ALA A 109 -24.80 -19.62 -9.06
C ALA A 109 -25.20 -20.82 -9.93
N THR A 110 -26.27 -20.67 -10.70
CA THR A 110 -26.68 -21.63 -11.74
C THR A 110 -25.54 -21.89 -12.73
N ARG A 111 -25.28 -23.16 -13.00
CA ARG A 111 -24.36 -23.63 -14.04
C ARG A 111 -25.13 -24.39 -15.12
N ILE A 112 -24.71 -24.19 -16.36
CA ILE A 112 -25.26 -24.89 -17.52
C ILE A 112 -24.07 -25.50 -18.26
N GLU A 113 -24.07 -26.82 -18.36
CA GLU A 113 -23.17 -27.60 -19.19
C GLU A 113 -23.91 -27.97 -20.46
N TRP A 114 -23.36 -27.56 -21.60
CA TRP A 114 -24.00 -27.74 -22.89
C TRP A 114 -23.37 -28.90 -23.65
N ASP A 115 -24.21 -29.79 -24.14
CA ASP A 115 -23.89 -30.76 -25.17
C ASP A 115 -24.59 -30.31 -26.46
N LEU A 116 -23.79 -29.82 -27.41
CA LEU A 116 -24.27 -29.16 -28.63
C LEU A 116 -23.80 -29.90 -29.88
N PRO A 117 -24.52 -29.78 -31.00
CA PRO A 117 -24.09 -30.36 -32.26
C PRO A 117 -22.75 -29.75 -32.71
N LYS A 118 -21.99 -30.50 -33.52
CA LYS A 118 -20.66 -30.08 -33.97
C LYS A 118 -20.72 -28.71 -34.65
N GLY A 119 -19.83 -27.80 -34.23
CA GLY A 119 -19.72 -26.43 -34.77
C GLY A 119 -20.58 -25.38 -34.06
N TYR A 120 -21.55 -25.80 -33.23
CA TYR A 120 -22.28 -24.89 -32.36
C TYR A 120 -21.49 -24.58 -31.10
N ALA A 121 -21.67 -23.38 -30.55
CA ALA A 121 -21.00 -22.97 -29.31
C ALA A 121 -21.91 -22.09 -28.44
N ALA A 122 -22.03 -22.41 -27.15
CA ALA A 122 -22.71 -21.57 -26.18
C ALA A 122 -21.76 -20.53 -25.58
N GLY A 123 -22.22 -19.28 -25.49
CA GLY A 123 -21.55 -18.25 -24.70
C GLY A 123 -21.85 -18.37 -23.20
N GLY A 124 -21.35 -17.41 -22.42
CA GLY A 124 -21.66 -17.31 -21.00
C GLY A 124 -23.09 -16.83 -20.73
N ILE A 125 -23.63 -17.19 -19.56
CA ILE A 125 -24.92 -16.66 -19.08
C ILE A 125 -24.85 -15.13 -18.98
N VAL A 126 -25.80 -14.46 -19.62
CA VAL A 126 -26.06 -13.03 -19.48
C VAL A 126 -27.01 -12.83 -18.31
N TRP A 127 -26.47 -12.37 -17.19
CA TRP A 127 -27.19 -12.26 -15.93
C TRP A 127 -27.97 -10.94 -15.82
N LEU A 128 -29.26 -11.05 -15.50
CA LEU A 128 -30.08 -9.90 -15.13
C LEU A 128 -29.70 -9.34 -13.74
N PRO A 129 -30.02 -8.08 -13.41
CA PRO A 129 -29.76 -7.50 -12.10
C PRO A 129 -30.40 -8.33 -10.98
N PRO A 130 -29.65 -8.66 -9.91
CA PRO A 130 -30.18 -9.44 -8.81
C PRO A 130 -31.00 -8.59 -7.84
N LYS A 131 -31.70 -9.27 -6.93
CA LYS A 131 -32.27 -8.68 -5.71
C LYS A 131 -31.48 -9.13 -4.49
N ARG A 132 -31.54 -8.32 -3.44
CA ARG A 132 -31.04 -8.68 -2.11
C ARG A 132 -32.06 -9.56 -1.39
N ILE A 133 -31.59 -10.66 -0.82
CA ILE A 133 -32.41 -11.64 -0.11
C ILE A 133 -31.79 -11.83 1.28
N PRO A 134 -32.33 -11.17 2.31
CA PRO A 134 -31.86 -11.33 3.68
C PRO A 134 -32.32 -12.66 4.28
N VAL A 135 -31.39 -13.44 4.84
CA VAL A 135 -31.66 -14.71 5.53
C VAL A 135 -30.95 -14.66 6.88
N GLY A 136 -31.70 -14.32 7.94
CA GLY A 136 -31.12 -14.07 9.26
C GLY A 136 -30.07 -12.95 9.22
N PRO A 137 -28.81 -13.19 9.67
CA PRO A 137 -27.74 -12.20 9.63
C PRO A 137 -27.01 -12.12 8.27
N LEU A 138 -27.37 -12.98 7.31
CA LEU A 138 -26.74 -13.10 6.00
C LEU A 138 -27.56 -12.40 4.92
N VAL A 139 -26.91 -11.95 3.86
CA VAL A 139 -27.58 -11.42 2.66
C VAL A 139 -27.04 -12.12 1.43
N ASN A 140 -27.97 -12.71 0.68
CA ASN A 140 -27.70 -13.34 -0.60
C ASN A 140 -28.14 -12.43 -1.75
N TYR A 141 -27.58 -12.66 -2.93
CA TYR A 141 -27.99 -11.99 -4.17
C TYR A 141 -28.57 -13.02 -5.13
N GLY A 142 -29.77 -12.76 -5.61
CA GLY A 142 -30.49 -13.76 -6.37
C GLY A 142 -31.85 -13.31 -6.89
N TYR A 143 -32.70 -14.29 -7.12
CA TYR A 143 -34.00 -14.15 -7.78
C TYR A 143 -35.06 -14.93 -7.01
N SER A 144 -36.27 -14.36 -6.95
CA SER A 144 -37.44 -14.98 -6.34
C SER A 144 -38.62 -14.87 -7.30
N GLY A 145 -39.46 -15.90 -7.35
CA GLY A 145 -40.59 -16.01 -8.27
C GLY A 145 -40.18 -16.39 -9.69
N GLU A 146 -39.28 -15.61 -10.32
CA GLU A 146 -38.80 -15.86 -11.68
C GLU A 146 -37.32 -15.48 -11.83
N ALA A 147 -36.54 -16.34 -12.50
CA ALA A 147 -35.18 -16.04 -12.95
C ALA A 147 -35.05 -16.35 -14.45
N ILE A 148 -34.45 -15.43 -15.20
CA ILE A 148 -34.23 -15.60 -16.65
C ILE A 148 -32.73 -15.53 -16.91
N HIS A 149 -32.16 -16.62 -17.41
CA HIS A 149 -30.75 -16.76 -17.74
C HIS A 149 -30.59 -16.85 -19.25
N MET A 150 -30.28 -15.72 -19.89
CA MET A 150 -30.08 -15.66 -21.33
C MET A 150 -28.70 -16.20 -21.72
N VAL A 151 -28.62 -16.98 -22.79
CA VAL A 151 -27.39 -17.57 -23.31
C VAL A 151 -27.36 -17.39 -24.84
N PRO A 152 -26.33 -16.74 -25.40
CA PRO A 152 -26.15 -16.69 -26.85
C PRO A 152 -25.57 -18.02 -27.35
N ILE A 153 -26.17 -18.57 -28.40
CA ILE A 153 -25.72 -19.78 -29.11
C ILE A 153 -25.22 -19.36 -30.49
N SER A 154 -23.94 -19.61 -30.77
CA SER A 154 -23.35 -19.39 -32.08
C SER A 154 -23.76 -20.53 -33.02
N VAL A 155 -24.40 -20.19 -34.14
CA VAL A 155 -24.80 -21.14 -35.18
C VAL A 155 -23.71 -21.19 -36.26
N PRO A 156 -23.15 -22.37 -36.59
CA PRO A 156 -22.10 -22.48 -37.59
C PRO A 156 -22.60 -22.09 -39.00
N LYS A 157 -21.68 -21.64 -39.85
CA LYS A 157 -22.02 -21.19 -41.22
C LYS A 157 -22.40 -22.34 -42.16
N ASP A 158 -21.90 -23.54 -41.87
CA ASP A 158 -22.11 -24.78 -42.61
C ASP A 158 -23.31 -25.61 -42.10
N ALA A 159 -24.10 -25.08 -41.14
CA ALA A 159 -25.37 -25.67 -40.76
C ALA A 159 -26.32 -25.74 -41.97
N ARG A 160 -26.90 -26.91 -42.25
CA ARG A 160 -27.71 -27.11 -43.46
C ARG A 160 -29.19 -26.85 -43.17
N PRO A 161 -29.88 -26.03 -43.96
CA PRO A 161 -31.34 -25.91 -43.86
C PRO A 161 -32.03 -27.27 -43.97
N GLY A 162 -32.99 -27.54 -43.10
CA GLY A 162 -33.69 -28.82 -42.98
C GLY A 162 -33.10 -29.78 -41.92
N GLU A 163 -31.89 -29.51 -41.41
CA GLU A 163 -31.36 -30.22 -40.23
C GLU A 163 -32.04 -29.71 -38.95
N THR A 164 -32.08 -30.54 -37.90
CA THR A 164 -32.52 -30.14 -36.56
C THR A 164 -31.32 -30.11 -35.63
N ALA A 165 -31.10 -28.98 -34.96
CA ALA A 165 -30.08 -28.85 -33.94
C ALA A 165 -30.68 -29.14 -32.57
N THR A 166 -30.28 -30.25 -31.95
CA THR A 166 -30.63 -30.62 -30.59
C THR A 166 -29.69 -29.94 -29.61
N LEU A 167 -30.21 -29.05 -28.77
CA LEU A 167 -29.45 -28.38 -27.71
C LEU A 167 -29.72 -29.08 -26.38
N ASN A 168 -28.74 -29.82 -25.86
CA ASN A 168 -28.84 -30.47 -24.55
C ASN A 168 -28.17 -29.61 -23.49
N ALA A 169 -28.90 -29.30 -22.42
CA ALA A 169 -28.44 -28.50 -21.30
C ALA A 169 -28.54 -29.30 -19.99
N SER A 170 -27.38 -29.67 -19.44
CA SER A 170 -27.29 -30.18 -18.07
C SER A 170 -27.15 -29.00 -17.11
N VAL A 171 -28.22 -28.72 -16.39
CA VAL A 171 -28.31 -27.55 -15.50
C VAL A 171 -28.18 -28.00 -14.06
N SER A 172 -27.32 -27.32 -13.31
CA SER A 172 -27.23 -27.45 -11.85
C SER A 172 -27.48 -26.09 -11.20
N TRP A 173 -28.33 -26.07 -10.18
CA TRP A 173 -28.64 -24.86 -9.41
C TRP A 173 -28.87 -25.19 -7.94
N LEU A 174 -28.75 -24.14 -7.12
CA LEU A 174 -29.09 -24.21 -5.71
C LEU A 174 -30.37 -23.40 -5.48
N VAL A 175 -31.37 -24.01 -4.82
CA VAL A 175 -32.62 -23.35 -4.43
C VAL A 175 -32.72 -23.34 -2.90
N CYS A 176 -33.14 -22.22 -2.31
CA CYS A 176 -33.10 -22.04 -0.85
C CYS A 176 -34.33 -21.31 -0.31
N GLU A 177 -34.77 -21.70 0.89
CA GLU A 177 -35.68 -20.93 1.76
C GLU A 177 -34.94 -20.66 3.07
N GLU A 178 -34.93 -21.62 3.99
CA GLU A 178 -34.06 -21.65 5.18
C GLU A 178 -32.90 -22.66 5.02
N VAL A 179 -33.16 -23.75 4.29
CA VAL A 179 -32.18 -24.77 3.93
C VAL A 179 -32.02 -24.76 2.41
N CYS A 180 -30.78 -24.88 1.95
CA CYS A 180 -30.48 -24.85 0.52
C CYS A 180 -30.36 -26.28 -0.03
N ILE A 181 -31.07 -26.54 -1.13
CA ILE A 181 -31.16 -27.85 -1.78
C ILE A 181 -30.53 -27.74 -3.17
N PRO A 182 -29.48 -28.53 -3.47
CA PRO A 182 -28.95 -28.61 -4.82
C PRO A 182 -29.91 -29.42 -5.70
N GLU A 183 -30.23 -28.88 -6.87
CA GLU A 183 -31.09 -29.52 -7.85
C GLU A 183 -30.35 -29.58 -9.19
N VAL A 184 -30.60 -30.66 -9.92
CA VAL A 184 -30.03 -30.91 -11.24
C VAL A 184 -31.14 -31.34 -12.19
N GLY A 185 -31.04 -30.90 -13.44
CA GLY A 185 -32.00 -31.22 -14.48
C GLY A 185 -31.34 -31.21 -15.85
N VAL A 186 -31.75 -32.14 -16.71
CA VAL A 186 -31.36 -32.16 -18.11
C VAL A 186 -32.54 -31.67 -18.93
N LEU A 187 -32.31 -30.66 -19.76
CA LEU A 187 -33.31 -30.08 -20.65
C LEU A 187 -32.83 -30.20 -22.08
N THR A 188 -33.73 -30.55 -22.99
CA THR A 188 -33.44 -30.69 -24.41
C THR A 188 -34.33 -29.76 -25.20
N LEU A 189 -33.75 -29.05 -26.17
CA LEU A 189 -34.47 -28.18 -27.08
C LEU A 189 -34.04 -28.45 -28.53
N ASP A 190 -34.97 -28.95 -29.32
CA ASP A 190 -34.77 -29.20 -30.75
C ASP A 190 -35.18 -27.98 -31.56
N LEU A 191 -34.24 -27.44 -32.35
CA LEU A 191 -34.49 -26.27 -33.21
C LEU A 191 -34.15 -26.58 -34.67
N PRO A 192 -35.12 -26.51 -35.60
CA PRO A 192 -34.85 -26.68 -37.03
C PRO A 192 -34.00 -25.53 -37.58
N VAL A 193 -33.07 -25.86 -38.47
CA VAL A 193 -32.28 -24.90 -39.23
C VAL A 193 -33.04 -24.50 -40.49
N ALA A 194 -33.24 -23.21 -40.70
CA ALA A 194 -33.91 -22.65 -41.87
C ALA A 194 -33.06 -21.56 -42.53
N GLY A 195 -33.19 -21.42 -43.86
CA GLY A 195 -32.49 -20.40 -44.66
C GLY A 195 -33.13 -19.01 -44.61
N ASP A 196 -34.41 -18.95 -44.21
CA ASP A 196 -35.21 -17.73 -44.10
C ASP A 196 -34.95 -16.97 -42.80
N PRO A 197 -35.34 -15.69 -42.68
CA PRO A 197 -35.23 -14.97 -41.41
C PRO A 197 -35.88 -15.78 -40.28
N PRO A 198 -35.18 -15.95 -39.14
CA PRO A 198 -35.67 -16.78 -38.07
C PRO A 198 -37.01 -16.25 -37.56
N ILE A 199 -38.00 -17.14 -37.45
CA ILE A 199 -39.36 -16.77 -37.04
C ILE A 199 -39.36 -16.62 -35.52
N ALA A 200 -39.81 -15.47 -35.01
CA ALA A 200 -39.89 -15.24 -33.57
C ALA A 200 -40.89 -16.22 -32.92
N ASP A 201 -40.50 -16.81 -31.78
CA ASP A 201 -41.41 -17.61 -30.99
C ASP A 201 -42.38 -16.70 -30.24
N PHE A 202 -43.68 -16.85 -30.51
CA PHE A 202 -44.73 -16.04 -29.90
C PHE A 202 -44.79 -16.18 -28.36
N ARG A 203 -44.46 -17.35 -27.81
CA ARG A 203 -44.44 -17.60 -26.36
C ARG A 203 -43.19 -17.05 -25.71
N ALA A 204 -42.04 -17.20 -26.34
CA ALA A 204 -40.76 -16.79 -25.77
C ALA A 204 -40.48 -15.29 -25.97
N GLY A 205 -40.98 -14.68 -27.06
CA GLY A 205 -40.73 -13.29 -27.43
C GLY A 205 -40.92 -12.27 -26.29
N PRO A 206 -42.04 -12.30 -25.55
CA PRO A 206 -42.26 -11.40 -24.40
C PRO A 206 -41.23 -11.58 -23.27
N ILE A 207 -40.75 -12.81 -23.03
CA ILE A 207 -39.75 -13.12 -22.00
C ILE A 207 -38.40 -12.51 -22.38
N PHE A 208 -37.98 -12.68 -23.65
CA PHE A 208 -36.75 -12.07 -24.15
C PHE A 208 -36.83 -10.54 -24.19
N ALA A 209 -37.98 -9.96 -24.59
CA ALA A 209 -38.18 -8.51 -24.57
C ALA A 209 -38.05 -7.95 -23.14
N LYS A 210 -38.69 -8.60 -22.16
CA LYS A 210 -38.58 -8.26 -20.73
C LYS A 210 -37.14 -8.37 -20.24
N ALA A 211 -36.44 -9.45 -20.58
CA ALA A 211 -35.06 -9.66 -20.17
C ALA A 211 -34.11 -8.61 -20.78
N ARG A 212 -34.24 -8.31 -22.08
CA ARG A 212 -33.44 -7.28 -22.77
C ARG A 212 -33.66 -5.88 -22.18
N ALA A 213 -34.90 -5.53 -21.81
CA ALA A 213 -35.21 -4.26 -21.15
C ALA A 213 -34.53 -4.11 -19.78
N ALA A 214 -34.31 -5.23 -19.07
CA ALA A 214 -33.66 -5.27 -17.77
C ALA A 214 -32.12 -5.42 -17.83
N LEU A 215 -31.53 -5.54 -19.03
CA LEU A 215 -30.09 -5.78 -19.15
C LEU A 215 -29.25 -4.62 -18.61
N PRO A 216 -28.17 -4.92 -17.87
CA PRO A 216 -27.23 -3.90 -17.42
C PRO A 216 -26.54 -3.16 -18.58
N LYS A 217 -26.72 -1.85 -18.63
CA LYS A 217 -26.05 -0.97 -19.59
C LYS A 217 -24.59 -0.77 -19.19
N PRO A 218 -23.64 -0.56 -20.13
CA PRO A 218 -22.30 -0.11 -19.78
C PRO A 218 -22.38 1.20 -19.00
N SER A 219 -21.64 1.33 -17.89
CA SER A 219 -21.57 2.59 -17.16
C SER A 219 -20.83 3.64 -18.00
N PRO A 220 -21.38 4.86 -18.15
CA PRO A 220 -20.67 5.96 -18.80
C PRO A 220 -19.64 6.63 -17.86
N TRP A 221 -19.62 6.27 -16.57
CA TRP A 221 -18.82 6.92 -15.54
C TRP A 221 -17.56 6.13 -15.21
N THR A 222 -16.50 6.85 -14.86
CA THR A 222 -15.32 6.23 -14.25
C THR A 222 -15.60 5.94 -12.78
N ALA A 223 -15.06 4.83 -12.28
CA ALA A 223 -15.23 4.41 -10.90
C ALA A 223 -13.87 4.07 -10.27
N GLU A 224 -13.69 4.47 -9.02
CA GLU A 224 -12.53 4.14 -8.21
C GLU A 224 -12.98 3.52 -6.89
N TYR A 225 -12.18 2.61 -6.34
CA TYR A 225 -12.45 2.02 -5.04
C TYR A 225 -11.25 2.15 -4.10
N ARG A 226 -11.53 2.25 -2.80
CA ARG A 226 -10.51 2.25 -1.75
C ARG A 226 -10.92 1.40 -0.56
N PHE A 227 -9.91 0.78 0.05
CA PHE A 227 -10.04 0.12 1.34
C PHE A 227 -9.45 1.01 2.42
N ASP A 228 -10.27 1.43 3.38
CA ASP A 228 -9.85 2.19 4.56
C ASP A 228 -10.05 1.31 5.80
N GLY A 229 -9.02 0.50 6.09
CA GLY A 229 -9.08 -0.53 7.13
C GLY A 229 -10.21 -1.53 6.88
N LYS A 230 -11.29 -1.41 7.67
CA LYS A 230 -12.49 -2.25 7.60
C LYS A 230 -13.59 -1.70 6.68
N ARG A 231 -13.39 -0.54 6.06
CA ARG A 231 -14.36 0.10 5.15
C ARG A 231 -13.98 -0.13 3.70
N PHE A 232 -14.99 -0.38 2.87
CA PHE A 232 -14.91 -0.30 1.42
C PHE A 232 -15.64 0.97 0.99
N ARG A 233 -15.03 1.74 0.11
CA ARG A 233 -15.65 2.90 -0.52
C ARG A 233 -15.49 2.81 -2.02
N LEU A 234 -16.59 3.04 -2.73
CA LEU A 234 -16.68 3.16 -4.17
C LEU A 234 -17.05 4.60 -4.50
N ASP A 235 -16.22 5.28 -5.29
CA ASP A 235 -16.44 6.63 -5.77
C ASP A 235 -16.66 6.56 -7.29
N VAL A 236 -17.82 7.03 -7.76
CA VAL A 236 -18.22 7.03 -9.17
C VAL A 236 -18.30 8.49 -9.65
N ALA A 237 -17.55 8.84 -10.69
CA ALA A 237 -17.53 10.18 -11.28
C ALA A 237 -18.79 10.40 -12.13
N ALA A 238 -19.83 10.84 -11.44
CA ALA A 238 -21.21 10.88 -11.87
C ALA A 238 -21.60 12.26 -12.41
N GLU A 239 -20.87 12.79 -13.41
CA GLU A 239 -21.25 14.07 -14.03
C GLU A 239 -22.62 13.96 -14.72
N GLY A 240 -23.54 14.84 -14.34
CA GLY A 240 -24.92 14.88 -14.86
C GLY A 240 -25.96 14.12 -14.03
N LEU A 241 -25.55 13.37 -13.00
CA LEU A 241 -26.48 12.76 -12.04
C LEU A 241 -26.98 13.81 -11.04
N LYS A 242 -28.26 14.12 -11.13
CA LYS A 242 -28.94 15.11 -10.29
C LYS A 242 -29.34 14.49 -8.95
N ARG A 243 -28.85 15.07 -7.84
CA ARG A 243 -29.07 14.56 -6.48
C ARG A 243 -30.55 14.46 -6.10
N ASP A 244 -31.38 15.36 -6.60
CA ASP A 244 -32.83 15.43 -6.39
C ASP A 244 -33.60 14.27 -7.04
N VAL A 245 -32.98 13.58 -8.00
CA VAL A 245 -33.60 12.49 -8.77
C VAL A 245 -33.24 11.12 -8.19
N ILE A 246 -32.08 10.96 -7.56
CA ILE A 246 -31.63 9.65 -7.04
C ILE A 246 -32.28 9.34 -5.69
N GLU A 247 -33.11 8.30 -5.65
CA GLU A 247 -33.70 7.80 -4.40
C GLU A 247 -32.75 6.87 -3.64
N ASP A 248 -32.11 5.95 -4.37
CA ASP A 248 -31.29 4.88 -3.80
C ASP A 248 -30.27 4.38 -4.82
N ALA A 249 -29.16 3.83 -4.34
CA ALA A 249 -28.17 3.18 -5.19
C ALA A 249 -27.47 2.05 -4.43
N TRP A 250 -27.27 0.92 -5.11
CA TRP A 250 -26.63 -0.25 -4.52
C TRP A 250 -25.60 -0.86 -5.47
N PHE A 251 -24.44 -1.21 -4.92
CA PHE A 251 -23.38 -1.89 -5.65
C PHE A 251 -23.38 -3.39 -5.39
N TYR A 252 -23.51 -4.19 -6.45
CA TYR A 252 -23.40 -5.65 -6.43
C TYR A 252 -22.07 -6.09 -7.05
N PRO A 253 -21.06 -6.47 -6.26
CA PRO A 253 -19.76 -6.89 -6.80
C PRO A 253 -19.86 -8.23 -7.53
N TYR A 254 -19.14 -8.39 -8.63
CA TYR A 254 -18.99 -9.69 -9.30
C TYR A 254 -18.08 -10.65 -8.52
N GLY A 255 -17.07 -10.10 -7.83
CA GLY A 255 -16.13 -10.88 -7.02
C GLY A 255 -16.68 -11.19 -5.62
N HIS A 256 -16.35 -12.37 -5.11
CA HIS A 256 -16.71 -12.77 -3.76
C HIS A 256 -15.85 -12.06 -2.71
N GLY A 257 -16.46 -11.64 -1.60
CA GLY A 257 -15.75 -11.11 -0.43
C GLY A 257 -15.21 -9.68 -0.58
N VAL A 258 -15.62 -8.93 -1.62
CA VAL A 258 -15.23 -7.52 -1.79
C VAL A 258 -15.84 -6.66 -0.68
N VAL A 259 -17.14 -6.84 -0.42
CA VAL A 259 -17.91 -6.15 0.62
C VAL A 259 -18.54 -7.20 1.55
N LYS A 260 -18.88 -6.78 2.76
CA LYS A 260 -19.75 -7.58 3.63
C LYS A 260 -21.19 -7.40 3.15
N TYR A 261 -21.80 -8.43 2.58
CA TYR A 261 -23.07 -8.32 1.86
C TYR A 261 -24.24 -7.85 2.74
N ALA A 262 -24.25 -8.27 4.02
CA ALA A 262 -25.23 -7.82 4.99
C ALA A 262 -25.05 -6.37 5.47
N ALA A 263 -23.91 -5.72 5.21
CA ALA A 263 -23.68 -4.35 5.64
C ALA A 263 -24.46 -3.35 4.77
N PRO A 264 -25.05 -2.30 5.36
CA PRO A 264 -25.67 -1.23 4.58
C PRO A 264 -24.61 -0.53 3.71
N GLN A 265 -25.02 -0.09 2.52
CA GLN A 265 -24.22 0.80 1.67
C GLN A 265 -24.74 2.21 1.84
N LYS A 266 -23.95 3.07 2.49
CA LYS A 266 -24.29 4.47 2.69
C LYS A 266 -24.03 5.22 1.38
N LEU A 267 -25.10 5.70 0.76
CA LEU A 267 -25.06 6.55 -0.42
C LEU A 267 -24.79 8.01 -0.03
N THR A 268 -23.85 8.65 -0.72
CA THR A 268 -23.65 10.11 -0.72
C THR A 268 -23.56 10.59 -2.15
N VAL A 269 -24.42 11.52 -2.52
CA VAL A 269 -24.47 12.09 -3.87
C VAL A 269 -24.07 13.57 -3.82
N THR A 270 -23.17 13.96 -4.70
CA THR A 270 -22.80 15.35 -4.99
C THR A 270 -23.08 15.67 -6.46
N ASP A 271 -22.97 16.93 -6.86
CA ASP A 271 -23.25 17.36 -8.25
C ASP A 271 -22.32 16.72 -9.30
N ARG A 272 -21.22 16.09 -8.86
CA ARG A 272 -20.22 15.46 -9.75
C ARG A 272 -19.87 14.03 -9.40
N SER A 273 -20.34 13.50 -8.26
CA SER A 273 -19.95 12.17 -7.82
C SER A 273 -21.02 11.45 -7.00
N LEU A 274 -21.03 10.13 -7.15
CA LEU A 274 -21.80 9.19 -6.35
C LEU A 274 -20.83 8.33 -5.55
N THR A 275 -20.91 8.40 -4.22
CA THR A 275 -20.09 7.61 -3.31
C THR A 275 -20.96 6.57 -2.60
N LEU A 276 -20.49 5.32 -2.59
CA LEU A 276 -21.04 4.24 -1.77
C LEU A 276 -20.01 3.78 -0.74
N GLU A 277 -20.34 3.90 0.55
CA GLU A 277 -19.50 3.42 1.65
C GLU A 277 -20.13 2.23 2.37
N THR A 278 -19.36 1.16 2.59
CA THR A 278 -19.81 -0.02 3.33
C THR A 278 -18.66 -0.74 4.04
N GLN A 279 -18.93 -1.89 4.66
CA GLN A 279 -17.91 -2.70 5.29
C GLN A 279 -17.19 -3.58 4.27
N ARG A 280 -15.87 -3.65 4.38
CA ARG A 280 -15.02 -4.54 3.57
C ARG A 280 -15.35 -6.00 3.90
N GLY A 281 -15.47 -6.83 2.85
CA GLY A 281 -15.67 -8.27 2.98
C GLY A 281 -14.37 -9.02 3.23
N LYS A 282 -14.47 -10.35 3.31
CA LYS A 282 -13.33 -11.26 3.43
C LYS A 282 -13.08 -11.95 2.08
N ALA A 283 -12.28 -11.34 1.22
CA ALA A 283 -11.88 -11.97 -0.04
C ALA A 283 -10.75 -13.00 0.19
N ALA A 284 -10.88 -14.15 -0.46
CA ALA A 284 -9.86 -15.22 -0.40
C ALA A 284 -8.61 -14.90 -1.23
N LYS A 285 -8.73 -14.05 -2.24
CA LYS A 285 -7.64 -13.61 -3.13
C LYS A 285 -7.43 -12.10 -3.01
N PRO A 286 -6.21 -11.59 -3.24
CA PRO A 286 -5.97 -10.15 -3.35
C PRO A 286 -6.88 -9.51 -4.40
N ILE A 287 -7.55 -8.42 -4.04
CA ILE A 287 -8.43 -7.68 -4.94
C ILE A 287 -7.59 -6.66 -5.71
N THR A 288 -7.45 -6.85 -7.01
CA THR A 288 -6.72 -5.96 -7.94
C THR A 288 -7.66 -4.95 -8.60
N ASP A 289 -8.84 -5.41 -8.98
CA ASP A 289 -9.89 -4.67 -9.68
C ASP A 289 -11.25 -5.08 -9.12
N VAL A 290 -12.21 -4.15 -9.13
CA VAL A 290 -13.55 -4.38 -8.58
C VAL A 290 -14.58 -4.15 -9.68
N GLY A 291 -15.00 -5.23 -10.33
CA GLY A 291 -16.15 -5.23 -11.25
C GLY A 291 -17.47 -5.46 -10.51
N GLY A 292 -18.56 -4.86 -10.99
CA GLY A 292 -19.90 -5.13 -10.48
C GLY A 292 -21.02 -4.38 -11.19
N LEU A 293 -22.22 -4.45 -10.61
CA LEU A 293 -23.40 -3.69 -11.03
C LEU A 293 -23.69 -2.58 -10.05
N LEU A 294 -23.80 -1.34 -10.53
CA LEU A 294 -24.44 -0.24 -9.80
C LEU A 294 -25.90 -0.18 -10.24
N VAL A 295 -26.80 -0.49 -9.31
CA VAL A 295 -28.24 -0.37 -9.52
C VAL A 295 -28.69 0.94 -8.88
N VAL A 296 -29.20 1.87 -9.68
CA VAL A 296 -29.66 3.19 -9.27
C VAL A 296 -31.18 3.24 -9.41
N LYS A 297 -31.85 3.75 -8.39
CA LYS A 297 -33.29 4.07 -8.41
C LYS A 297 -33.44 5.57 -8.53
N GLU A 298 -34.18 5.98 -9.56
CA GLU A 298 -34.37 7.37 -9.94
C GLU A 298 -35.87 7.69 -9.96
N ARG A 299 -36.24 8.84 -9.40
CA ARG A 299 -37.60 9.37 -9.46
C ARG A 299 -37.75 10.28 -10.66
N LEU A 300 -38.55 9.87 -11.63
CA LEU A 300 -38.88 10.64 -12.82
C LEU A 300 -39.86 11.77 -12.48
N GLY A 301 -39.93 12.79 -13.34
CA GLY A 301 -40.71 14.02 -13.11
C GLY A 301 -42.23 13.84 -13.00
N ASP A 302 -42.75 12.66 -13.35
CA ASP A 302 -44.15 12.23 -13.21
C ASP A 302 -44.40 11.42 -11.92
N GLY A 303 -43.40 11.28 -11.06
CA GLY A 303 -43.47 10.49 -9.83
C GLY A 303 -43.20 9.00 -10.02
N MET A 304 -42.94 8.53 -11.25
CA MET A 304 -42.55 7.14 -11.49
C MET A 304 -41.12 6.87 -11.00
N VAL A 305 -40.87 5.67 -10.45
CA VAL A 305 -39.53 5.24 -10.05
C VAL A 305 -38.98 4.28 -11.08
N ALA A 306 -37.91 4.67 -11.76
CA ALA A 306 -37.16 3.80 -12.66
C ALA A 306 -35.96 3.19 -11.92
N THR A 307 -35.70 1.91 -12.17
CA THR A 307 -34.48 1.23 -11.70
C THR A 307 -33.60 0.94 -12.90
N GLN A 308 -32.38 1.49 -12.89
CA GLN A 308 -31.39 1.27 -13.94
C GLN A 308 -30.18 0.53 -13.38
N ALA A 309 -29.61 -0.40 -14.15
CA ALA A 309 -28.41 -1.13 -13.78
C ALA A 309 -27.26 -0.80 -14.72
N PHE A 310 -26.12 -0.42 -14.16
CA PHE A 310 -24.91 -0.07 -14.88
C PHE A 310 -23.76 -1.03 -14.54
N ARG A 311 -23.12 -1.59 -15.57
CA ARG A 311 -21.90 -2.39 -15.42
C ARG A 311 -20.72 -1.46 -15.23
N LEU A 312 -20.00 -1.61 -14.13
CA LEU A 312 -18.82 -0.81 -13.83
C LEU A 312 -17.61 -1.69 -13.51
N THR A 313 -16.45 -1.15 -13.82
CA THR A 313 -15.16 -1.69 -13.43
C THR A 313 -14.41 -0.59 -12.69
N ALA A 314 -14.21 -0.76 -11.39
CA ALA A 314 -13.55 0.21 -10.55
C ALA A 314 -12.06 -0.11 -10.40
N THR A 315 -11.22 0.93 -10.55
CA THR A 315 -9.77 0.86 -10.33
C THR A 315 -9.43 1.20 -8.88
N LYS A 316 -8.31 0.68 -8.37
CA LYS A 316 -7.89 0.97 -6.99
C LYS A 316 -7.42 2.41 -6.88
N ALA A 317 -8.11 3.23 -6.08
CA ALA A 317 -7.65 4.56 -5.74
C ALA A 317 -6.35 4.49 -4.93
N ALA A 318 -5.45 5.44 -5.15
CA ALA A 318 -4.29 5.62 -4.28
C ALA A 318 -4.78 5.85 -2.84
N ALA A 319 -4.14 5.19 -1.87
CA ALA A 319 -4.54 5.32 -0.47
C ALA A 319 -4.51 6.81 -0.07
N ALA A 320 -5.62 7.32 0.46
CA ALA A 320 -5.65 8.66 1.02
C ALA A 320 -4.61 8.72 2.16
N PRO A 321 -3.72 9.72 2.17
CA PRO A 321 -2.68 9.79 3.19
C PRO A 321 -3.31 9.97 4.57
N LEU A 322 -2.78 9.26 5.58
CA LEU A 322 -3.11 9.46 7.01
C LEU A 322 -2.75 10.86 7.52
N ILE A 323 -2.00 11.61 6.72
CA ILE A 323 -1.44 12.93 7.00
C ILE A 323 -1.91 13.84 5.87
N GLY A 324 -2.51 15.00 6.15
CA GLY A 324 -2.94 15.91 5.10
C GLY A 324 -1.77 16.31 4.20
N PHE A 325 -2.04 16.63 2.91
CA PHE A 325 -0.99 17.06 1.98
C PHE A 325 -0.13 18.19 2.57
N TRP A 326 -0.76 19.19 3.17
CA TRP A 326 -0.07 20.32 3.80
C TRP A 326 0.75 19.92 5.02
N GLU A 327 0.25 19.02 5.85
CA GLU A 327 0.99 18.50 7.00
C GLU A 327 2.25 17.75 6.54
N ALA A 328 2.15 16.93 5.49
CA ALA A 328 3.30 16.23 4.92
C ALA A 328 4.35 17.20 4.35
N VAL A 329 3.92 18.25 3.65
CA VAL A 329 4.80 19.30 3.12
C VAL A 329 5.49 20.08 4.25
N VAL A 330 4.76 20.44 5.32
CA VAL A 330 5.33 21.15 6.47
C VAL A 330 6.32 20.27 7.22
N LEU A 331 6.00 19.00 7.46
CA LEU A 331 6.92 18.04 8.09
C LEU A 331 8.17 17.81 7.22
N ALA A 332 8.02 17.74 5.90
CA ALA A 332 9.13 17.64 4.96
C ALA A 332 10.03 18.88 5.00
N LEU A 333 9.44 20.08 5.03
CA LEU A 333 10.16 21.34 5.17
C LEU A 333 10.95 21.40 6.49
N LEU A 334 10.30 21.02 7.60
CA LEU A 334 10.94 20.94 8.92
C LEU A 334 12.07 19.89 8.93
N GLY A 335 11.84 18.74 8.31
CA GLY A 335 12.87 17.70 8.11
C GLY A 335 14.09 18.26 7.37
N GLY A 336 13.87 18.99 6.27
CA GLY A 336 14.92 19.65 5.51
C GLY A 336 15.68 20.68 6.33
N LEU A 337 14.98 21.44 7.17
CA LEU A 337 15.61 22.39 8.09
C LEU A 337 16.50 21.67 9.11
N ILE A 338 16.06 20.53 9.65
CA ILE A 338 16.84 19.69 10.58
C ILE A 338 18.11 19.15 9.92
N LEU A 339 18.10 18.85 8.61
CA LEU A 339 19.30 18.39 7.90
C LEU A 339 20.46 19.41 7.95
N ASN A 340 20.18 20.70 8.14
CA ASN A 340 21.22 21.72 8.32
C ASN A 340 22.00 21.58 9.64
N LEU A 341 21.42 20.92 10.65
CA LEU A 341 22.08 20.66 11.93
C LEU A 341 23.09 19.49 11.82
N MET A 342 23.11 18.78 10.69
CA MET A 342 24.02 17.67 10.50
C MET A 342 25.47 18.16 10.30
N PRO A 343 26.44 17.49 10.93
CA PRO A 343 27.82 17.95 10.94
C PRO A 343 28.51 18.04 9.56
N CYS A 344 28.01 17.38 8.50
CA CYS A 344 28.55 17.51 7.14
C CYS A 344 27.99 18.71 6.33
N VAL A 345 26.84 19.27 6.70
CA VAL A 345 26.18 20.37 5.95
C VAL A 345 26.65 21.73 6.44
N LEU A 346 26.73 21.86 7.76
CA LEU A 346 27.16 23.05 8.49
C LEU A 346 28.47 23.70 8.00
N PRO A 347 29.51 22.94 7.61
CA PRO A 347 30.79 23.46 7.13
C PRO A 347 30.71 24.14 5.76
N VAL A 348 29.93 23.56 4.83
CA VAL A 348 29.69 24.13 3.50
C VAL A 348 28.90 25.44 3.64
N LEU A 349 27.90 25.46 4.54
CA LEU A 349 27.11 26.65 4.86
C LEU A 349 27.97 27.75 5.49
N ALA A 350 28.86 27.42 6.43
CA ALA A 350 29.72 28.38 7.10
C ALA A 350 30.70 29.05 6.12
N VAL A 351 31.38 28.26 5.26
CA VAL A 351 32.35 28.80 4.29
C VAL A 351 31.67 29.72 3.27
N LYS A 352 30.51 29.33 2.75
CA LYS A 352 29.79 30.13 1.74
C LYS A 352 29.03 31.31 2.34
N GLY A 353 28.41 31.15 3.51
CA GLY A 353 27.79 32.26 4.25
C GLY A 353 28.81 33.36 4.56
N LEU A 354 30.05 32.96 4.85
CA LEU A 354 31.15 33.88 5.10
C LEU A 354 31.70 34.54 3.83
N SER A 355 31.75 33.83 2.71
CA SER A 355 32.12 34.45 1.42
C SER A 355 31.14 35.55 1.04
N PHE A 356 29.84 35.38 1.32
CA PHE A 356 28.84 36.43 1.12
C PHE A 356 28.91 37.55 2.15
N ALA A 357 29.21 37.26 3.41
CA ALA A 357 29.44 38.28 4.43
C ALA A 357 30.64 39.20 4.09
N ARG A 358 31.65 38.69 3.39
CA ARG A 358 32.77 39.50 2.86
C ARG A 358 32.35 40.41 1.70
N HIS A 359 31.45 39.95 0.82
CA HIS A 359 30.91 40.74 -0.29
C HIS A 359 29.80 41.71 0.16
N ALA A 360 29.12 41.48 1.29
CA ALA A 360 28.06 42.36 1.80
C ALA A 360 28.57 43.73 2.32
N ASN A 361 29.89 43.91 2.48
CA ASN A 361 30.49 45.17 2.93
C ASN A 361 30.76 46.17 1.79
N SER A 362 30.45 45.85 0.53
CA SER A 362 30.65 46.71 -0.65
C SER A 362 29.35 47.33 -1.22
N GLY A 363 28.56 48.03 -0.39
CA GLY A 363 27.56 49.00 -0.88
C GLY A 363 26.15 48.50 -1.26
N ARG A 364 25.20 49.44 -1.37
CA ARG A 364 23.73 49.21 -1.39
C ARG A 364 23.15 48.65 -2.70
N SER A 365 23.86 48.69 -3.83
CA SER A 365 23.35 48.14 -5.10
C SER A 365 23.45 46.60 -5.19
N GLU A 366 24.16 45.95 -4.25
CA GLU A 366 24.44 44.51 -4.27
C GLU A 366 23.37 43.63 -3.60
N GLY A 367 22.40 44.21 -2.86
CA GLY A 367 21.35 43.44 -2.19
C GLY A 367 20.46 42.62 -3.14
N ARG A 368 20.19 43.15 -4.35
CA ARG A 368 19.50 42.41 -5.43
C ARG A 368 20.39 41.34 -6.06
N GLY A 369 21.70 41.54 -6.10
CA GLY A 369 22.67 40.53 -6.52
C GLY A 369 22.69 39.34 -5.56
N MET A 370 22.73 39.62 -4.26
CA MET A 370 22.72 38.62 -3.17
C MET A 370 21.49 37.71 -3.22
N ALA A 371 20.30 38.29 -3.38
CA ALA A 371 19.06 37.53 -3.50
C ALA A 371 19.05 36.63 -4.75
N ARG A 372 19.64 37.07 -5.87
CA ARG A 372 19.78 36.25 -7.08
C ARG A 372 20.77 35.10 -6.88
N HIS A 373 21.86 35.32 -6.15
CA HIS A 373 22.79 34.24 -5.77
C HIS A 373 22.14 33.23 -4.82
N GLY A 374 21.35 33.69 -3.85
CA GLY A 374 20.52 32.87 -2.97
C GLY A 374 19.50 32.02 -3.71
N ALA A 375 18.79 32.63 -4.67
CA ALA A 375 17.84 31.95 -5.54
C ALA A 375 18.52 30.92 -6.44
N ALA A 376 19.69 31.25 -7.03
CA ALA A 376 20.45 30.32 -7.87
C ALA A 376 20.94 29.10 -7.09
N TYR A 377 21.45 29.29 -5.86
CA TYR A 377 21.80 28.19 -4.96
C TYR A 377 20.59 27.32 -4.64
N THR A 378 19.47 27.94 -4.27
CA THR A 378 18.21 27.23 -3.96
C THR A 378 17.73 26.43 -5.17
N ALA A 379 17.80 26.99 -6.38
CA ALA A 379 17.46 26.30 -7.61
C ALA A 379 18.34 25.07 -7.85
N GLY A 380 19.65 25.15 -7.54
CA GLY A 380 20.56 24.01 -7.60
C GLY A 380 20.15 22.88 -6.65
N VAL A 381 19.84 23.22 -5.40
CA VAL A 381 19.36 22.25 -4.40
C VAL A 381 18.04 21.61 -4.84
N LEU A 382 17.06 22.41 -5.25
CA LEU A 382 15.75 21.92 -5.70
C LEU A 382 15.87 21.04 -6.95
N ALA A 383 16.73 21.39 -7.89
CA ALA A 383 16.99 20.57 -9.08
C ALA A 383 17.59 19.21 -8.69
N SER A 384 18.54 19.16 -7.76
CA SER A 384 19.10 17.89 -7.26
C SER A 384 18.04 17.02 -6.59
N PHE A 385 17.22 17.58 -5.69
CA PHE A 385 16.14 16.82 -5.04
C PHE A 385 15.05 16.37 -6.03
N ALA A 386 14.76 17.18 -7.05
CA ALA A 386 13.84 16.80 -8.13
C ALA A 386 14.38 15.61 -8.94
N VAL A 387 15.68 15.61 -9.29
CA VAL A 387 16.33 14.49 -9.98
C VAL A 387 16.29 13.23 -9.13
N VAL A 388 16.64 13.32 -7.85
CA VAL A 388 16.57 12.18 -6.93
C VAL A 388 15.14 11.64 -6.81
N GLY A 389 14.15 12.52 -6.65
CA GLY A 389 12.73 12.14 -6.61
C GLY A 389 12.25 11.48 -7.91
N ALA A 390 12.64 12.02 -9.07
CA ALA A 390 12.31 11.46 -10.37
C ALA A 390 12.93 10.07 -10.58
N VAL A 391 14.20 9.88 -10.21
CA VAL A 391 14.87 8.57 -10.26
C VAL A 391 14.17 7.57 -9.35
N LEU A 392 13.81 7.97 -8.12
CA LEU A 392 13.07 7.11 -7.19
C LEU A 392 11.70 6.68 -7.75
N LEU A 393 10.96 7.62 -8.36
CA LEU A 393 9.67 7.34 -8.98
C LEU A 393 9.81 6.44 -10.22
N ALA A 394 10.85 6.63 -11.03
CA ALA A 394 11.15 5.78 -12.18
C ALA A 394 11.47 4.34 -11.73
N VAL A 395 12.33 4.17 -10.72
CA VAL A 395 12.65 2.84 -10.16
C VAL A 395 11.42 2.17 -9.56
N ARG A 396 10.54 2.93 -8.88
CA ARG A 396 9.25 2.43 -8.39
C ARG A 396 8.35 1.91 -9.51
N SER A 397 8.29 2.62 -10.64
CA SER A 397 7.47 2.20 -11.79
C SER A 397 7.95 0.89 -12.42
N ALA A 398 9.24 0.55 -12.25
CA ALA A 398 9.83 -0.72 -12.68
C ALA A 398 9.56 -1.90 -11.73
N GLY A 399 8.80 -1.70 -10.64
CA GLY A 399 8.45 -2.77 -9.70
C GLY A 399 9.58 -3.23 -8.79
N VAL A 400 10.75 -2.58 -8.83
CA VAL A 400 11.87 -2.87 -7.95
C VAL A 400 11.60 -2.23 -6.60
N ALA A 401 11.37 -3.04 -5.56
CA ALA A 401 11.28 -2.58 -4.18
C ALA A 401 12.67 -2.15 -3.68
N ALA A 402 13.15 -0.99 -4.13
CA ALA A 402 14.38 -0.39 -3.62
C ALA A 402 14.12 0.19 -2.23
N GLY A 403 14.68 -0.45 -1.21
CA GLY A 403 14.72 0.09 0.15
C GLY A 403 15.64 1.29 0.24
N TRP A 404 15.18 2.38 0.83
CA TRP A 404 16.06 3.50 1.17
C TRP A 404 17.01 3.07 2.28
N GLY A 405 18.33 3.18 2.06
CA GLY A 405 19.36 2.72 2.99
C GLY A 405 20.01 1.38 2.62
N PHE A 406 19.61 0.74 1.50
CA PHE A 406 20.28 -0.45 0.95
C PHE A 406 21.80 -0.26 0.80
N GLN A 407 22.26 0.97 0.55
CA GLN A 407 23.69 1.28 0.45
C GLN A 407 24.48 0.94 1.73
N LEU A 408 23.84 1.05 2.90
CA LEU A 408 24.48 0.71 4.19
C LEU A 408 24.60 -0.79 4.43
N GLN A 409 23.98 -1.65 3.62
CA GLN A 409 24.20 -3.10 3.67
C GLN A 409 25.44 -3.54 2.90
N GLU A 410 26.01 -2.66 2.07
CA GLU A 410 27.18 -2.95 1.25
C GLU A 410 28.46 -2.58 2.02
N PRO A 411 29.28 -3.56 2.46
CA PRO A 411 30.45 -3.30 3.32
C PRO A 411 31.43 -2.30 2.69
N VAL A 412 31.62 -2.38 1.37
CA VAL A 412 32.50 -1.49 0.62
C VAL A 412 32.03 -0.04 0.70
N PHE A 413 30.72 0.18 0.55
CA PHE A 413 30.15 1.53 0.63
C PHE A 413 30.31 2.11 2.05
N VAL A 414 30.03 1.30 3.08
CA VAL A 414 30.19 1.71 4.49
C VAL A 414 31.64 2.06 4.80
N LEU A 415 32.60 1.26 4.32
CA LEU A 415 34.03 1.51 4.50
C LEU A 415 34.50 2.80 3.82
N LEU A 416 34.15 3.01 2.56
CA LEU A 416 34.47 4.25 1.84
C LEU A 416 33.86 5.47 2.54
N MET A 417 32.66 5.33 3.10
CA MET A 417 32.01 6.38 3.85
C MET A 417 32.73 6.67 5.17
N ALA A 418 33.18 5.64 5.89
CA ALA A 418 33.99 5.82 7.10
C ALA A 418 35.28 6.58 6.79
N TYR A 419 35.99 6.23 5.72
CA TYR A 419 37.18 6.96 5.27
C TYR A 419 36.90 8.41 4.89
N LEU A 420 35.79 8.67 4.20
CA LEU A 420 35.36 10.03 3.89
C LEU A 420 35.09 10.83 5.17
N MET A 421 34.41 10.25 6.16
CA MET A 421 34.14 10.91 7.44
C MET A 421 35.43 11.21 8.23
N VAL A 422 36.40 10.29 8.22
CA VAL A 422 37.73 10.53 8.80
C VAL A 422 38.41 11.69 8.09
N LEU A 423 38.46 11.68 6.76
CA LEU A 423 39.10 12.73 5.96
C LEU A 423 38.47 14.11 6.21
N ILE A 424 37.14 14.20 6.25
CA ILE A 424 36.41 15.44 6.57
C ILE A 424 36.70 15.88 8.00
N GLY A 425 36.72 14.95 8.96
CA GLY A 425 37.08 15.21 10.35
C GLY A 425 38.50 15.80 10.48
N LEU A 426 39.48 15.26 9.75
CA LEU A 426 40.86 15.77 9.72
C LEU A 426 40.94 17.18 9.10
N ASN A 427 40.15 17.45 8.06
CA ASN A 427 40.01 18.81 7.50
C ASN A 427 39.41 19.80 8.52
N PHE A 428 38.50 19.36 9.39
CA PHE A 428 37.92 20.18 10.46
C PHE A 428 38.83 20.36 11.68
N ALA A 429 39.64 19.36 12.00
CA ALA A 429 40.71 19.49 12.97
C ALA A 429 41.77 20.54 12.55
N GLY A 430 41.81 20.90 11.25
CA GLY A 430 42.72 21.92 10.72
C GLY A 430 44.06 21.36 10.26
N LEU A 431 44.18 20.04 10.10
CA LEU A 431 45.39 19.38 9.61
C LEU A 431 45.67 19.70 8.13
N PHE A 432 44.63 20.01 7.38
CA PHE A 432 44.75 20.55 6.03
C PHE A 432 43.53 21.39 5.71
N GLU A 433 43.69 22.32 4.76
CA GLU A 433 42.58 23.01 4.12
C GLU A 433 42.53 22.55 2.67
N ILE A 434 41.37 22.08 2.22
CA ILE A 434 41.12 21.84 0.80
C ILE A 434 41.08 23.21 0.12
N GLY A 435 42.24 23.71 -0.30
CA GLY A 435 42.34 24.87 -1.18
C GLY A 435 41.71 24.54 -2.54
N GLY A 436 41.10 25.54 -3.18
CA GLY A 436 40.30 25.43 -4.42
C GLY A 436 40.92 24.66 -5.59
N ARG A 437 42.23 24.38 -5.55
CA ARG A 437 42.96 23.62 -6.58
C ARG A 437 42.66 22.11 -6.60
N PHE A 438 42.17 21.52 -5.50
CA PHE A 438 41.86 20.07 -5.42
C PHE A 438 40.37 19.73 -5.46
N ALA A 439 39.49 20.73 -5.44
CA ALA A 439 38.08 20.54 -5.79
C ALA A 439 37.98 20.42 -7.33
N GLY A 440 38.41 19.28 -7.88
CA GLY A 440 38.36 19.02 -9.33
C GLY A 440 36.95 19.23 -9.91
N ILE A 441 36.89 19.53 -11.23
CA ILE A 441 35.73 19.71 -12.14
C ILE A 441 34.49 20.43 -11.56
N GLY A 442 33.88 19.91 -10.49
CA GLY A 442 32.81 20.54 -9.72
C GLY A 442 33.24 21.75 -8.88
N GLY A 443 34.46 21.78 -8.33
CA GLY A 443 34.97 22.97 -7.62
C GLY A 443 35.30 24.11 -8.57
N ALA A 444 35.94 23.82 -9.71
CA ALA A 444 36.16 24.77 -10.79
C ALA A 444 34.83 25.33 -11.38
N LEU A 445 33.76 24.52 -11.43
CA LEU A 445 32.42 24.99 -11.81
C LEU A 445 31.74 25.83 -10.71
N ALA A 446 31.93 25.47 -9.44
CA ALA A 446 31.40 26.20 -8.28
C ALA A 446 32.14 27.52 -8.00
N GLU A 447 33.41 27.62 -8.39
CA GLU A 447 34.26 28.82 -8.32
C GLU A 447 34.04 29.78 -9.50
N ARG A 448 33.26 29.41 -10.53
CA ARG A 448 32.88 30.36 -11.58
C ARG A 448 32.16 31.57 -10.97
N SER A 449 32.67 32.77 -11.27
CA SER A 449 32.03 34.03 -10.89
C SER A 449 30.63 34.13 -11.50
N GLY A 450 29.62 34.47 -10.68
CA GLY A 450 28.25 34.71 -11.13
C GLY A 450 27.22 33.67 -10.65
N LEU A 451 26.04 33.68 -11.26
CA LEU A 451 24.88 32.86 -10.84
C LEU A 451 25.10 31.36 -11.06
N GLY A 452 25.82 30.97 -12.12
CA GLY A 452 26.14 29.58 -12.42
C GLY A 452 26.95 28.91 -11.31
N GLY A 453 27.97 29.57 -10.76
CA GLY A 453 28.73 29.03 -9.63
C GLY A 453 27.88 28.84 -8.37
N SER A 454 26.89 29.71 -8.16
CA SER A 454 25.95 29.58 -7.03
C SER A 454 25.02 28.39 -7.19
N PHE A 455 24.50 28.14 -8.40
CA PHE A 455 23.71 26.96 -8.74
C PHE A 455 24.48 25.66 -8.52
N PHE A 456 25.68 25.53 -9.10
CA PHE A 456 26.50 24.31 -8.94
C PHE A 456 26.98 24.09 -7.51
N THR A 457 27.10 25.14 -6.71
CA THR A 457 27.37 24.98 -5.28
C THR A 457 26.17 24.40 -4.52
N GLY A 458 24.94 24.73 -4.94
CA GLY A 458 23.73 24.08 -4.44
C GLY A 458 23.73 22.58 -4.73
N VAL A 459 24.08 22.20 -5.96
CA VAL A 459 24.21 20.79 -6.38
C VAL A 459 25.29 20.07 -5.58
N LEU A 460 26.47 20.68 -5.45
CA LEU A 460 27.57 20.11 -4.68
C LEU A 460 27.22 19.93 -3.20
N ALA A 461 26.48 20.88 -2.62
CA ALA A 461 26.02 20.79 -1.24
C ALA A 461 25.14 19.56 -1.02
N VAL A 462 24.22 19.24 -1.96
CA VAL A 462 23.38 18.03 -1.87
C VAL A 462 24.24 16.76 -2.01
N ILE A 463 25.17 16.72 -2.96
CA ILE A 463 26.04 15.54 -3.16
C ILE A 463 26.88 15.24 -1.91
N VAL A 464 27.51 16.26 -1.34
CA VAL A 464 28.36 16.12 -0.14
C VAL A 464 27.54 15.81 1.11
N ALA A 465 26.30 16.31 1.20
CA ALA A 465 25.39 16.04 2.32
C ALA A 465 24.71 14.66 2.25
N THR A 466 24.58 14.08 1.06
CA THR A 466 23.90 12.77 0.85
C THR A 466 24.40 11.67 1.80
N PRO A 467 25.73 11.47 1.97
CA PRO A 467 26.31 10.61 3.00
C PRO A 467 25.69 10.64 4.39
N CYS A 468 25.52 11.82 4.98
CA CYS A 468 25.09 11.96 6.38
C CYS A 468 23.57 12.09 6.53
N THR A 469 22.88 12.46 5.44
CA THR A 469 21.42 12.66 5.43
C THR A 469 20.66 11.37 5.12
N ALA A 470 21.32 10.37 4.50
CA ALA A 470 20.70 9.11 4.10
C ALA A 470 19.94 8.37 5.23
N PRO A 471 20.48 8.21 6.46
CA PRO A 471 19.76 7.51 7.54
C PRO A 471 18.49 8.24 7.99
N PHE A 472 18.46 9.57 7.90
CA PHE A 472 17.36 10.40 8.39
C PHE A 472 16.28 10.62 7.34
N MET A 473 16.62 10.51 6.05
CA MET A 473 15.66 10.61 4.96
C MET A 473 14.76 9.37 4.82
N GLY A 474 15.07 8.25 5.50
CA GLY A 474 14.34 6.99 5.35
C GLY A 474 12.83 7.08 5.63
N ALA A 475 12.40 7.83 6.65
CA ALA A 475 10.98 8.02 6.96
C ALA A 475 10.27 8.85 5.89
N ALA A 476 10.90 9.93 5.42
CA ALA A 476 10.32 10.82 4.42
C ALA A 476 10.24 10.16 3.04
N VAL A 477 11.28 9.42 2.65
CA VAL A 477 11.28 8.62 1.41
C VAL A 477 10.31 7.46 1.51
N GLY A 478 10.26 6.75 2.64
CA GLY A 478 9.30 5.68 2.89
C GLY A 478 7.84 6.15 2.79
N PHE A 479 7.53 7.33 3.34
CA PHE A 479 6.23 7.98 3.16
C PHE A 479 5.99 8.32 1.67
N ALA A 480 6.94 8.97 1.01
CA ALA A 480 6.81 9.37 -0.40
C ALA A 480 6.55 8.18 -1.34
N LEU A 481 7.18 7.03 -1.10
CA LEU A 481 6.98 5.80 -1.88
C LEU A 481 5.55 5.23 -1.77
N GLY A 482 4.82 5.54 -0.70
CA GLY A 482 3.42 5.13 -0.52
C GLY A 482 2.39 6.07 -1.17
N GLN A 483 2.81 7.24 -1.65
CA GLN A 483 1.93 8.31 -2.12
C GLN A 483 1.83 8.37 -3.66
N THR A 484 0.98 9.26 -4.19
CA THR A 484 0.95 9.60 -5.62
C THR A 484 2.26 10.30 -6.04
N ALA A 485 2.59 10.24 -7.33
CA ALA A 485 3.82 10.85 -7.85
C ALA A 485 3.91 12.36 -7.53
N ALA A 486 2.77 13.07 -7.61
CA ALA A 486 2.71 14.50 -7.29
C ALA A 486 3.04 14.79 -5.82
N VAL A 487 2.50 14.01 -4.88
CA VAL A 487 2.77 14.19 -3.44
C VAL A 487 4.21 13.80 -3.11
N ALA A 488 4.74 12.73 -3.70
CA ALA A 488 6.13 12.33 -3.53
C ALA A 488 7.12 13.42 -3.99
N MET A 489 6.87 14.02 -5.16
CA MET A 489 7.66 15.14 -5.67
C MET A 489 7.54 16.39 -4.80
N ALA A 490 6.33 16.72 -4.33
CA ALA A 490 6.12 17.85 -3.43
C ALA A 490 6.90 17.67 -2.12
N VAL A 491 6.91 16.47 -1.54
CA VAL A 491 7.68 16.15 -0.33
C VAL A 491 9.20 16.28 -0.57
N MET A 492 9.73 15.78 -1.70
CA MET A 492 11.16 15.94 -2.02
C MET A 492 11.56 17.39 -2.24
N LEU A 493 10.74 18.17 -2.93
CA LEU A 493 10.99 19.58 -3.14
C LEU A 493 10.88 20.38 -1.84
N ALA A 494 9.94 20.04 -0.96
CA ALA A 494 9.81 20.66 0.36
C ALA A 494 11.02 20.35 1.26
N LEU A 495 11.54 19.12 1.23
CA LEU A 495 12.79 18.74 1.89
C LEU A 495 13.98 19.56 1.36
N GLY A 496 14.14 19.65 0.04
CA GLY A 496 15.20 20.45 -0.59
C GLY A 496 15.06 21.95 -0.27
N LEU A 497 13.83 22.47 -0.24
CA LEU A 497 13.57 23.85 0.16
C LEU A 497 13.95 24.08 1.63
N GLY A 498 13.64 23.14 2.52
CA GLY A 498 14.01 23.20 3.93
C GLY A 498 15.54 23.20 4.13
N LEU A 499 16.26 22.40 3.33
CA LEU A 499 17.72 22.41 3.32
C LEU A 499 18.27 23.77 2.85
N ALA A 500 17.72 24.35 1.79
CA ALA A 500 18.16 25.63 1.25
C ALA A 500 17.69 26.86 2.07
N LEU A 501 16.70 26.69 2.94
CA LEU A 501 15.98 27.77 3.61
C LEU A 501 16.89 28.70 4.43
N PRO A 502 17.84 28.23 5.26
CA PRO A 502 18.70 29.12 6.04
C PRO A 502 19.53 30.04 5.14
N PHE A 503 20.03 29.50 4.03
CA PHE A 503 20.82 30.26 3.08
C PHE A 503 19.98 31.25 2.27
N LEU A 504 18.79 30.84 1.84
CA LEU A 504 17.83 31.72 1.18
C LEU A 504 17.43 32.89 2.10
N LEU A 505 17.12 32.63 3.37
CA LEU A 505 16.79 33.67 4.35
C LEU A 505 17.94 34.65 4.58
N LEU A 506 19.18 34.15 4.70
CA LEU A 506 20.37 34.99 4.83
C LEU A 506 20.59 35.86 3.59
N SER A 507 20.33 35.34 2.39
CA SER A 507 20.46 36.11 1.14
C SER A 507 19.41 37.22 0.98
N LEU A 508 18.23 37.05 1.59
CA LEU A 508 17.10 37.99 1.50
C LEU A 508 17.15 39.05 2.62
N SER A 509 17.77 38.74 3.76
CA SER A 509 17.76 39.60 4.95
C SER A 509 19.15 40.18 5.28
N PRO A 510 19.50 41.38 4.78
CA PRO A 510 20.78 42.03 5.09
C PRO A 510 20.96 42.36 6.59
N ALA A 511 19.86 42.46 7.35
CA ALA A 511 19.91 42.63 8.79
C ALA A 511 20.40 41.38 9.53
N LEU A 512 20.05 40.17 9.07
CA LEU A 512 20.46 38.91 9.69
C LEU A 512 21.96 38.63 9.44
N LEU A 513 22.47 39.04 8.27
CA LEU A 513 23.90 38.97 7.94
C LEU A 513 24.77 39.85 8.86
N ARG A 514 24.23 40.98 9.35
CA ARG A 514 24.93 41.85 10.31
C ARG A 514 25.00 41.27 11.73
N LEU A 515 24.14 40.29 12.03
CA LEU A 515 24.11 39.59 13.32
C LEU A 515 25.21 38.50 13.40
N ILE A 516 25.74 38.05 12.26
CA ILE A 516 26.76 37.00 12.21
C ILE A 516 28.10 37.57 12.69
N PRO A 517 28.75 36.95 13.69
CA PRO A 517 30.04 37.39 14.20
C PRO A 517 31.11 37.32 13.09
N LYS A 518 32.02 38.30 13.08
CA LYS A 518 33.15 38.33 12.14
C LYS A 518 34.00 37.04 12.28
N PRO A 519 34.53 36.51 11.17
CA PRO A 519 35.36 35.31 11.22
C PRO A 519 36.61 35.58 12.06
N GLY A 520 36.81 34.76 13.08
CA GLY A 520 37.91 34.89 14.05
C GLY A 520 38.19 33.56 14.75
N PRO A 521 38.95 33.56 15.86
CA PRO A 521 39.38 32.33 16.55
C PRO A 521 38.22 31.44 17.01
N TRP A 522 37.05 32.01 17.33
CA TRP A 522 35.86 31.26 17.69
C TRP A 522 35.40 30.31 16.58
N MET A 523 35.49 30.74 15.31
CA MET A 523 35.11 29.91 14.16
C MET A 523 36.05 28.72 13.99
N VAL A 524 37.33 28.88 14.29
CA VAL A 524 38.33 27.80 14.26
C VAL A 524 38.03 26.77 15.36
N ARG A 525 37.76 27.22 16.60
CA ARG A 525 37.38 26.33 17.70
C ARG A 525 36.06 25.59 17.41
N PHE A 526 35.09 26.26 16.82
CA PHE A 526 33.82 25.65 16.43
C PHE A 526 34.00 24.61 15.30
N LYS A 527 34.82 24.91 14.29
CA LYS A 527 35.22 23.95 13.24
C LYS A 527 35.87 22.71 13.86
N GLN A 528 36.82 22.88 14.78
CA GLN A 528 37.47 21.78 15.50
C GLN A 528 36.47 20.97 16.35
N PHE A 529 35.52 21.64 17.01
CA PHE A 529 34.44 20.97 17.75
C PHE A 529 33.59 20.07 16.83
N LEU A 530 33.29 20.51 15.61
CA LEU A 530 32.55 19.72 14.62
C LEU A 530 33.34 18.52 14.06
N ALA A 531 34.65 18.44 14.26
CA ALA A 531 35.44 17.27 13.91
C ALA A 531 35.06 16.05 14.77
N PHE A 532 34.73 16.25 16.05
CA PHE A 532 34.39 15.15 16.97
C PHE A 532 33.14 14.37 16.54
N PRO A 533 32.00 15.01 16.19
CA PRO A 533 30.85 14.31 15.62
C PRO A 533 31.17 13.54 14.31
N MET A 534 32.09 14.04 13.49
CA MET A 534 32.51 13.34 12.26
C MET A 534 33.30 12.06 12.59
N PHE A 535 34.24 12.14 13.53
CA PHE A 535 34.95 10.96 14.02
C PHE A 535 34.01 9.98 14.73
N ALA A 536 33.04 10.47 15.50
CA ALA A 536 32.01 9.63 16.11
C ALA A 536 31.16 8.90 15.07
N THR A 537 30.79 9.58 13.98
CA THR A 537 30.08 8.96 12.85
C THR A 537 30.95 7.91 12.15
N ALA A 538 32.24 8.19 11.93
CA ALA A 538 33.17 7.22 11.38
C ALA A 538 33.30 5.98 12.27
N ALA A 539 33.45 6.16 13.58
CA ALA A 539 33.50 5.06 14.55
C ALA A 539 32.22 4.22 14.55
N TRP A 540 31.05 4.87 14.45
CA TRP A 540 29.78 4.17 14.32
C TRP A 540 29.69 3.36 13.02
N LEU A 541 30.13 3.92 11.88
CA LEU A 541 30.17 3.20 10.60
C LEU A 541 31.13 2.01 10.64
N ILE A 542 32.28 2.15 11.32
CA ILE A 542 33.25 1.06 11.51
C ILE A 542 32.64 -0.06 12.37
N TRP A 543 31.88 0.28 13.41
CA TRP A 543 31.14 -0.71 14.20
C TRP A 543 30.05 -1.41 13.38
N VAL A 544 29.30 -0.67 12.55
CA VAL A 544 28.32 -1.27 11.63
C VAL A 544 29.04 -2.21 10.63
N LEU A 545 30.20 -1.82 10.12
CA LEU A 545 31.01 -2.62 9.21
C LEU A 545 31.52 -3.91 9.88
N SER A 546 31.94 -3.86 11.14
CA SER A 546 32.38 -5.07 11.86
C SER A 546 31.27 -6.09 12.01
N LEU A 547 30.01 -5.63 12.14
CA LEU A 547 28.83 -6.52 12.15
C LEU A 547 28.50 -7.10 10.76
N GLN A 548 28.93 -6.45 9.68
CA GLN A 548 28.66 -6.91 8.31
C GLN A 548 29.73 -7.86 7.76
N ALA A 549 31.00 -7.51 7.95
CA ALA A 549 32.12 -8.19 7.31
C ALA A 549 33.17 -8.71 8.31
N GLY A 550 32.88 -8.67 9.60
CA GLY A 550 33.71 -9.26 10.66
C GLY A 550 35.00 -8.51 10.95
N ASP A 551 35.92 -9.21 11.62
CA ASP A 551 37.14 -8.61 12.19
C ASP A 551 38.15 -8.14 11.13
N ALA A 552 38.20 -8.81 9.98
CA ALA A 552 39.08 -8.43 8.87
C ALA A 552 38.69 -7.06 8.28
N ALA A 553 37.39 -6.79 8.16
CA ALA A 553 36.89 -5.50 7.71
C ALA A 553 37.08 -4.39 8.76
N LEU A 554 36.96 -4.74 10.05
CA LEU A 554 37.30 -3.84 11.15
C LEU A 554 38.78 -3.44 11.10
N LEU A 555 39.69 -4.41 10.96
CA LEU A 555 41.12 -4.15 10.83
C LEU A 555 41.44 -3.31 9.59
N GLY A 556 40.84 -3.66 8.45
CA GLY A 556 40.98 -2.89 7.20
C GLY A 556 40.56 -1.43 7.38
N ALA A 557 39.42 -1.19 8.02
CA ALA A 557 38.92 0.15 8.29
C ALA A 557 39.81 0.96 9.24
N LEU A 558 40.31 0.35 10.31
CA LEU A 558 41.21 1.02 11.25
C LEU A 558 42.57 1.31 10.58
N ALA A 559 43.14 0.34 9.87
CA ALA A 559 44.40 0.48 9.15
C ALA A 559 44.31 1.57 8.07
N GLY A 560 43.23 1.57 7.27
CA GLY A 560 43.01 2.62 6.27
C GLY A 560 42.79 4.00 6.87
N ALA A 561 42.08 4.12 8.00
CA ALA A 561 41.94 5.39 8.70
C ALA A 561 43.30 5.93 9.19
N VAL A 562 44.16 5.07 9.72
CA VAL A 562 45.54 5.42 10.11
C VAL A 562 46.37 5.83 8.89
N LEU A 563 46.29 5.10 7.78
CA LEU A 563 46.98 5.43 6.54
C LEU A 563 46.53 6.77 5.95
N ILE A 564 45.24 7.10 6.03
CA ILE A 564 44.69 8.40 5.62
C ILE A 564 45.25 9.52 6.50
N ALA A 565 45.24 9.33 7.83
CA ALA A 565 45.82 10.30 8.75
C ALA A 565 47.32 10.51 8.50
N PHE A 566 48.05 9.42 8.24
CA PHE A 566 49.47 9.45 7.91
C PHE A 566 49.74 10.14 6.57
N ALA A 567 48.93 9.89 5.54
CA ALA A 567 49.02 10.55 4.25
C ALA A 567 48.81 12.07 4.36
N VAL A 568 47.80 12.49 5.13
CA VAL A 568 47.52 13.91 5.41
C VAL A 568 48.70 14.56 6.13
N TRP A 569 49.26 13.90 7.14
CA TRP A 569 50.43 14.38 7.87
C TRP A 569 51.66 14.50 6.98
N LEU A 570 51.97 13.48 6.16
CA LEU A 570 53.08 13.51 5.19
C LEU A 570 52.93 14.63 4.18
N TRP A 571 51.71 14.86 3.69
CA TRP A 571 51.43 15.94 2.76
C TRP A 571 51.70 17.31 3.39
N GLN A 572 51.25 17.54 4.63
CA GLN A 572 51.54 18.77 5.36
C GLN A 572 53.03 18.95 5.68
N ALA A 573 53.71 17.88 6.08
CA ALA A 573 55.15 17.88 6.33
C ALA A 573 55.94 18.20 5.04
N SER A 574 55.52 17.65 3.90
CA SER A 574 56.13 17.91 2.59
C SER A 574 55.92 19.36 2.10
N ALA A 575 54.82 20.01 2.49
CA ALA A 575 54.58 21.41 2.18
C ALA A 575 55.61 22.33 2.88
N SER A 576 56.11 21.92 4.05
CA SER A 576 57.09 22.64 4.87
C SER A 576 58.55 22.22 4.58
N ALA A 577 58.76 21.16 3.77
CA ALA A 577 60.07 20.62 3.45
C ALA A 577 60.80 21.37 2.32
N ALA A 578 62.13 21.21 2.26
CA ALA A 578 62.95 21.81 1.20
C ALA A 578 62.52 21.34 -0.22
N PRO A 579 62.60 22.21 -1.26
CA PRO A 579 62.09 21.94 -2.61
C PRO A 579 62.43 20.57 -3.21
N ARG A 580 63.64 20.06 -2.95
CA ARG A 580 64.12 18.75 -3.43
C ARG A 580 63.36 17.54 -2.85
N TRP A 581 62.81 17.64 -1.64
CA TRP A 581 62.12 16.53 -0.96
C TRP A 581 60.60 16.58 -1.10
N ARG A 582 60.05 17.70 -1.61
CA ARG A 582 58.61 17.88 -1.83
C ARG A 582 57.99 16.80 -2.74
N PRO A 583 58.59 16.43 -3.91
CA PRO A 583 57.98 15.39 -4.75
C PRO A 583 57.99 14.01 -4.09
N ALA A 584 59.04 13.68 -3.31
CA ALA A 584 59.11 12.41 -2.58
C ALA A 584 58.05 12.32 -1.48
N GLY A 585 57.84 13.41 -0.72
CA GLY A 585 56.78 13.46 0.31
C GLY A 585 55.37 13.37 -0.27
N ILE A 586 55.12 14.02 -1.41
CA ILE A 586 53.84 13.91 -2.14
C ILE A 586 53.64 12.50 -2.69
N GLY A 587 54.69 11.88 -3.24
CA GLY A 587 54.65 10.50 -3.73
C GLY A 587 54.34 9.49 -2.63
N LEU A 588 54.93 9.66 -1.44
CA LEU A 588 54.67 8.80 -0.29
C LEU A 588 53.25 8.99 0.29
N ALA A 589 52.76 10.23 0.33
CA ALA A 589 51.38 10.52 0.70
C ALA A 589 50.37 9.89 -0.29
N ALA A 590 50.64 9.97 -1.60
CA ALA A 590 49.82 9.32 -2.62
C ALA A 590 49.85 7.79 -2.48
N ALA A 591 51.01 7.19 -2.23
CA ALA A 591 51.14 5.76 -1.97
C ALA A 591 50.37 5.31 -0.72
N ALA A 592 50.38 6.11 0.35
CA ALA A 592 49.60 5.84 1.56
C ALA A 592 48.08 5.91 1.32
N ILE A 593 47.59 6.82 0.47
CA ILE A 593 46.17 6.83 0.06
C ILE A 593 45.82 5.62 -0.81
N VAL A 594 46.69 5.25 -1.75
CA VAL A 594 46.49 4.03 -2.56
C VAL A 594 46.46 2.80 -1.67
N ALA A 595 47.34 2.71 -0.66
CA ALA A 595 47.33 1.63 0.33
C ALA A 595 46.04 1.64 1.17
N ALA A 596 45.54 2.80 1.59
CA ALA A 596 44.26 2.92 2.30
C ALA A 596 43.07 2.45 1.43
N LEU A 597 43.08 2.78 0.14
CA LEU A 597 42.06 2.29 -0.81
C LEU A 597 42.22 0.79 -1.09
N ALA A 598 43.45 0.25 -1.09
CA ALA A 598 43.69 -1.18 -1.21
C ALA A 598 43.15 -1.96 0.00
N MET A 599 43.03 -1.34 1.18
CA MET A 599 42.36 -1.95 2.34
C MET A 599 40.87 -2.24 2.10
N VAL A 600 40.24 -1.63 1.08
CA VAL A 600 38.89 -2.00 0.65
C VAL A 600 38.87 -3.43 0.10
N ARG A 601 39.89 -3.82 -0.67
CA ARG A 601 40.03 -5.19 -1.19
C ARG A 601 40.40 -6.18 -0.09
N PHE A 602 41.18 -5.74 0.90
CA PHE A 602 41.48 -6.56 2.08
C PHE A 602 40.21 -6.82 2.91
N ALA A 603 39.35 -5.81 3.09
CA ALA A 603 38.06 -5.95 3.77
C ALA A 603 37.09 -6.88 3.01
N GLU A 604 37.18 -6.97 1.67
CA GLU A 604 36.45 -7.95 0.86
C GLU A 604 37.04 -9.37 0.96
N SER A 605 38.35 -9.51 1.21
CA SER A 605 39.06 -10.80 1.24
C SER A 605 38.88 -11.59 2.53
N GLY A 606 38.30 -10.98 3.57
CA GLY A 606 37.84 -11.70 4.74
C GLY A 606 36.72 -12.65 4.32
N ALA A 607 37.05 -13.95 4.18
CA ALA A 607 36.04 -14.98 3.98
C ALA A 607 34.93 -14.80 5.04
N PRO A 608 33.64 -15.02 4.69
CA PRO A 608 32.61 -15.08 5.71
C PRO A 608 33.09 -16.08 6.75
N VAL A 609 33.19 -15.66 8.01
CA VAL A 609 33.39 -16.58 9.11
C VAL A 609 32.22 -17.55 9.02
N ALA A 610 32.47 -18.72 8.44
CA ALA A 610 31.65 -19.88 8.72
C ALA A 610 31.62 -19.94 10.24
N GLU A 611 30.43 -19.91 10.83
CA GLU A 611 30.26 -20.32 12.22
C GLU A 611 30.79 -21.75 12.32
N THR A 612 32.10 -21.90 12.54
CA THR A 612 32.60 -23.03 13.29
C THR A 612 31.94 -22.90 14.65
N PRO A 613 31.16 -23.90 15.10
CA PRO A 613 30.67 -23.91 16.47
C PRO A 613 31.91 -23.93 17.36
N GLY A 614 32.26 -22.76 17.90
CA GLY A 614 33.33 -22.66 18.89
C GLY A 614 32.95 -23.56 20.09
N PRO A 615 33.91 -24.21 20.77
CA PRO A 615 33.64 -25.12 21.89
C PRO A 615 32.93 -24.51 23.11
N ASN A 616 32.47 -23.26 23.04
CA ASN A 616 31.85 -22.54 24.15
C ASN A 616 30.31 -22.57 24.11
N ALA A 617 29.69 -23.39 23.25
CA ALA A 617 28.24 -23.66 23.31
C ALA A 617 27.85 -24.66 24.42
N ALA A 618 28.77 -25.05 25.30
CA ALA A 618 28.54 -25.96 26.42
C ALA A 618 29.21 -25.46 27.72
N ALA A 619 28.92 -24.22 28.15
CA ALA A 619 28.97 -23.80 29.55
C ALA A 619 28.58 -22.33 29.66
N ASP A 620 27.28 -22.03 29.78
CA ASP A 620 26.80 -20.85 30.50
C ASP A 620 25.38 -21.14 31.03
N SER A 621 25.28 -22.26 31.75
CA SER A 621 24.24 -22.48 32.74
C SER A 621 24.67 -21.75 34.02
N GLY A 622 24.54 -20.42 34.06
CA GLY A 622 24.90 -19.66 35.25
C GLY A 622 24.86 -18.13 35.11
N SER A 623 23.73 -17.53 35.50
CA SER A 623 23.66 -16.15 36.03
C SER A 623 24.00 -14.96 35.10
N ALA A 624 22.99 -14.43 34.43
CA ALA A 624 22.59 -13.01 34.56
C ALA A 624 21.18 -12.84 33.97
N ALA A 625 20.26 -12.23 34.73
CA ALA A 625 18.92 -11.92 34.23
C ALA A 625 19.02 -11.01 33.00
N VAL A 626 18.83 -11.58 31.81
CA VAL A 626 18.71 -10.80 30.58
C VAL A 626 17.46 -9.94 30.70
N THR A 627 17.64 -8.65 30.97
CA THR A 627 16.56 -7.66 31.02
C THR A 627 16.04 -7.40 29.61
N GLY A 628 15.18 -8.28 29.10
CA GLY A 628 14.59 -8.15 27.77
C GLY A 628 13.91 -9.43 27.26
N ILE A 629 13.32 -9.34 26.07
CA ILE A 629 12.76 -10.49 25.34
C ILE A 629 13.91 -11.36 24.82
N ALA A 630 13.83 -12.68 25.03
CA ALA A 630 14.75 -13.64 24.42
C ALA A 630 14.37 -13.84 22.94
N TRP A 631 15.27 -13.53 22.00
CA TRP A 631 15.01 -13.61 20.57
C TRP A 631 15.69 -14.83 19.95
N GLN A 632 14.96 -15.61 19.15
CA GLN A 632 15.53 -16.67 18.33
C GLN A 632 15.77 -16.16 16.89
N PRO A 633 16.77 -16.68 16.15
CA PRO A 633 16.97 -16.31 14.75
C PRO A 633 15.75 -16.64 13.88
N PHE A 634 15.38 -15.73 12.97
CA PHE A 634 14.30 -15.95 12.02
C PHE A 634 14.71 -16.90 10.89
N SER A 635 13.87 -17.88 10.61
CA SER A 635 13.83 -18.61 9.35
C SER A 635 12.38 -19.00 9.03
N GLU A 636 12.04 -19.15 7.74
CA GLU A 636 10.69 -19.57 7.33
C GLU A 636 10.33 -20.95 7.92
N ALA A 637 11.31 -21.87 7.98
CA ALA A 637 11.12 -23.17 8.60
C ALA A 637 10.83 -23.05 10.11
N ARG A 638 11.54 -22.18 10.83
CA ARG A 638 11.32 -21.98 12.27
C ARG A 638 9.99 -21.29 12.54
N LEU A 639 9.60 -20.32 11.71
CA LEU A 639 8.27 -19.69 11.78
C LEU A 639 7.17 -20.73 11.56
N ALA A 640 7.28 -21.57 10.53
CA ALA A 640 6.31 -22.64 10.28
C ALA A 640 6.21 -23.63 11.44
N ALA A 641 7.35 -24.09 11.97
CA ALA A 641 7.39 -25.00 13.12
C ALA A 641 6.73 -24.41 14.37
N LEU A 642 7.07 -23.16 14.74
CA LEU A 642 6.49 -22.49 15.91
C LEU A 642 4.98 -22.24 15.77
N ARG A 643 4.49 -22.05 14.55
CA ARG A 643 3.06 -21.90 14.29
C ARG A 643 2.33 -23.26 14.36
N ALA A 644 2.96 -24.33 13.88
CA ALA A 644 2.46 -25.70 14.00
C ALA A 644 2.41 -26.19 15.47
N GLU A 645 3.31 -25.69 16.33
CA GLU A 645 3.23 -25.85 17.78
C GLU A 645 2.02 -25.12 18.42
N GLY A 646 1.19 -24.41 17.64
CA GLY A 646 0.02 -23.70 18.13
C GLY A 646 0.33 -22.40 18.87
N ARG A 647 1.57 -21.87 18.75
CA ARG A 647 2.00 -20.67 19.45
C ARG A 647 1.87 -19.43 18.56
N PRO A 648 1.41 -18.27 19.09
CA PRO A 648 1.56 -17.02 18.38
C PRO A 648 3.05 -16.68 18.27
N VAL A 649 3.46 -16.04 17.19
CA VAL A 649 4.87 -15.71 16.91
C VAL A 649 5.03 -14.21 16.70
N PHE A 650 5.85 -13.55 17.51
CA PHE A 650 6.24 -12.16 17.34
C PHE A 650 7.58 -12.07 16.63
N ILE A 651 7.60 -11.41 15.48
CA ILE A 651 8.80 -11.23 14.66
C ILE A 651 9.24 -9.78 14.65
N ASN A 652 10.51 -9.53 14.98
CA ASN A 652 11.19 -8.26 14.86
C ASN A 652 12.21 -8.32 13.69
N PHE A 653 11.87 -7.73 12.55
CA PHE A 653 12.82 -7.49 11.46
C PHE A 653 13.54 -6.16 11.71
N THR A 654 14.85 -6.24 11.90
CA THR A 654 15.71 -5.13 12.38
C THR A 654 17.03 -5.07 11.61
N ALA A 655 17.86 -4.07 11.89
CA ALA A 655 19.23 -4.00 11.41
C ALA A 655 20.08 -3.11 12.34
N ALA A 656 21.38 -3.36 12.42
CA ALA A 656 22.31 -2.57 13.24
C ALA A 656 22.49 -1.13 12.73
N TRP A 657 22.34 -0.90 11.42
CA TRP A 657 22.37 0.44 10.83
C TRP A 657 21.03 1.19 10.94
N CYS A 658 19.97 0.53 11.42
CA CYS A 658 18.64 1.10 11.53
C CYS A 658 18.43 1.78 12.90
N ILE A 659 18.61 3.10 12.95
CA ILE A 659 18.47 3.90 14.17
C ILE A 659 17.08 3.74 14.80
N THR A 660 16.02 3.79 14.01
CA THR A 660 14.65 3.60 14.50
C THR A 660 14.45 2.22 15.12
N CYS A 661 15.09 1.19 14.56
CA CYS A 661 15.04 -0.16 15.09
C CYS A 661 15.72 -0.24 16.46
N ILE A 662 16.93 0.32 16.59
CA ILE A 662 17.66 0.41 17.86
C ILE A 662 16.84 1.20 18.89
N ALA A 663 16.26 2.34 18.51
CA ALA A 663 15.43 3.14 19.40
C ALA A 663 14.25 2.33 19.93
N ASN A 664 13.47 1.69 19.07
CA ASN A 664 12.36 0.83 19.48
C ASN A 664 12.81 -0.35 20.36
N GLU A 665 13.95 -0.97 20.04
CA GLU A 665 14.52 -2.05 20.85
C GLU A 665 14.83 -1.57 22.28
N GLN A 666 15.48 -0.40 22.41
CA GLN A 666 15.88 0.15 23.71
C GLN A 666 14.72 0.75 24.51
N VAL A 667 13.79 1.44 23.85
CA VAL A 667 12.74 2.22 24.54
C VAL A 667 11.41 1.48 24.69
N VAL A 668 11.18 0.41 23.92
CA VAL A 668 9.92 -0.37 23.97
C VAL A 668 10.18 -1.86 24.21
N LEU A 669 10.99 -2.52 23.37
CA LEU A 669 11.09 -3.98 23.42
C LEU A 669 11.90 -4.53 24.61
N ARG A 670 12.72 -3.69 25.25
CA ARG A 670 13.39 -3.99 26.53
C ARG A 670 12.53 -3.74 27.76
N LEU A 671 11.37 -3.09 27.62
CA LEU A 671 10.50 -2.80 28.76
C LEU A 671 9.94 -4.08 29.38
N GLU A 672 9.90 -4.12 30.71
CA GLU A 672 9.43 -5.30 31.44
C GLU A 672 7.94 -5.59 31.18
N SER A 673 7.14 -4.55 30.95
CA SER A 673 5.71 -4.67 30.61
C SER A 673 5.49 -5.43 29.29
N VAL A 674 6.33 -5.17 28.28
CA VAL A 674 6.28 -5.86 26.99
C VAL A 674 6.77 -7.29 27.14
N ARG A 675 7.87 -7.52 27.87
CA ARG A 675 8.38 -8.87 28.18
C ARG A 675 7.31 -9.72 28.88
N LYS A 676 6.70 -9.19 29.95
CA LYS A 676 5.60 -9.87 30.67
C LYS A 676 4.42 -10.15 29.75
N ALA A 677 4.10 -9.25 28.83
CA ALA A 677 3.04 -9.48 27.86
C ALA A 677 3.36 -10.66 26.93
N VAL A 678 4.58 -10.73 26.37
CA VAL A 678 5.05 -11.84 25.52
C VAL A 678 5.02 -13.16 26.29
N ASP A 679 5.56 -13.17 27.52
CA ASP A 679 5.61 -14.35 28.39
C ASP A 679 4.20 -14.84 28.74
N SER A 680 3.31 -13.93 29.14
CA SER A 680 1.90 -14.25 29.49
C SER A 680 1.10 -14.79 28.31
N ALA A 681 1.50 -14.42 27.09
CA ALA A 681 0.89 -14.88 25.85
C ALA A 681 1.47 -16.21 25.33
N ARG A 682 2.47 -16.79 26.02
CA ARG A 682 3.26 -17.96 25.58
C ARG A 682 3.80 -17.80 24.16
N MET A 683 4.05 -16.56 23.75
CA MET A 683 4.39 -16.19 22.38
C MET A 683 5.83 -16.57 22.08
N ALA A 684 6.08 -17.13 20.91
CA ALA A 684 7.44 -17.34 20.42
C ALA A 684 7.97 -16.06 19.78
N THR A 685 9.27 -15.85 19.81
CA THR A 685 9.90 -14.58 19.41
C THR A 685 11.03 -14.83 18.43
N LEU A 686 10.91 -14.25 17.23
CA LEU A 686 11.89 -14.36 16.15
C LEU A 686 12.49 -13.00 15.83
N LYS A 687 13.80 -12.96 15.57
CA LYS A 687 14.52 -11.77 15.12
C LYS A 687 15.10 -12.02 13.74
N GLY A 688 14.64 -11.24 12.76
CA GLY A 688 15.21 -11.20 11.42
C GLY A 688 16.25 -10.10 11.36
N ASP A 689 17.52 -10.46 11.41
CA ASP A 689 18.62 -9.50 11.28
C ASP A 689 18.92 -9.22 9.81
N TRP A 690 18.51 -8.04 9.36
CA TRP A 690 18.71 -7.53 8.00
C TRP A 690 19.87 -6.53 7.92
N THR A 691 20.85 -6.65 8.83
CA THR A 691 22.11 -5.89 8.77
C THR A 691 22.88 -6.19 7.48
N ARG A 692 22.86 -7.47 7.06
CA ARG A 692 23.38 -7.94 5.77
C ARG A 692 22.20 -8.27 4.85
N ARG A 693 22.45 -8.22 3.55
CA ARG A 693 21.41 -8.56 2.56
C ARG A 693 21.07 -10.04 2.64
N ASP A 694 19.84 -10.33 3.04
CA ASP A 694 19.29 -11.69 3.10
C ASP A 694 18.08 -11.79 2.16
N PRO A 695 18.09 -12.69 1.15
CA PRO A 695 17.01 -12.82 0.18
C PRO A 695 15.69 -13.32 0.81
N VAL A 696 15.77 -14.18 1.83
CA VAL A 696 14.60 -14.73 2.53
C VAL A 696 13.90 -13.62 3.31
N ILE A 697 14.66 -12.84 4.06
CA ILE A 697 14.11 -11.68 4.79
C ILE A 697 13.55 -10.65 3.80
N THR A 698 14.25 -10.39 2.69
CA THR A 698 13.83 -9.44 1.66
C THR A 698 12.48 -9.81 1.04
N GLU A 699 12.29 -11.08 0.67
CA GLU A 699 11.01 -11.58 0.16
C GLU A 699 9.91 -11.46 1.21
N HIS A 700 10.22 -11.78 2.48
CA HIS A 700 9.26 -11.69 3.57
C HIS A 700 8.81 -10.24 3.84
N LEU A 701 9.72 -9.26 3.80
CA LEU A 701 9.40 -7.84 3.87
C LEU A 701 8.47 -7.42 2.71
N ALA A 702 8.75 -7.91 1.50
CA ALA A 702 7.97 -7.59 0.31
C ALA A 702 6.52 -8.11 0.38
N ARG A 703 6.27 -9.28 0.99
CA ARG A 703 4.91 -9.82 1.23
C ARG A 703 4.03 -8.87 2.05
N PHE A 704 4.63 -8.08 2.94
CA PHE A 704 3.96 -7.06 3.74
C PHE A 704 3.98 -5.67 3.10
N GLY A 705 4.41 -5.54 1.84
CA GLY A 705 4.55 -4.27 1.15
C GLY A 705 5.62 -3.36 1.76
N ARG A 706 6.64 -3.93 2.41
CA ARG A 706 7.76 -3.19 3.00
C ARG A 706 9.02 -3.36 2.16
N SER A 707 9.71 -2.24 1.92
CA SER A 707 10.99 -2.20 1.22
C SER A 707 12.20 -2.14 2.17
N GLY A 708 11.98 -2.20 3.49
CA GLY A 708 13.06 -2.17 4.48
C GLY A 708 12.56 -2.32 5.91
N VAL A 709 13.50 -2.23 6.86
CA VAL A 709 13.27 -2.32 8.31
C VAL A 709 13.07 -0.92 8.94
N PRO A 710 12.37 -0.79 10.09
CA PRO A 710 11.80 -1.84 10.92
C PRO A 710 10.49 -2.42 10.37
N LEU A 711 10.30 -3.73 10.55
CA LEU A 711 9.00 -4.40 10.41
C LEU A 711 8.75 -5.29 11.63
N TYR A 712 7.60 -5.10 12.25
CA TYR A 712 7.15 -5.86 13.41
C TYR A 712 5.85 -6.57 13.05
N VAL A 713 5.83 -7.91 13.15
CA VAL A 713 4.68 -8.72 12.77
C VAL A 713 4.36 -9.70 13.89
N ILE A 714 3.08 -9.80 14.27
CA ILE A 714 2.59 -10.85 15.17
C ILE A 714 1.75 -11.82 14.34
N TYR A 715 2.24 -13.04 14.19
CA TYR A 715 1.52 -14.15 13.60
C TYR A 715 0.61 -14.80 14.64
N PRO A 716 -0.68 -15.03 14.32
CA PRO A 716 -1.54 -15.82 15.19
C PRO A 716 -1.15 -17.31 15.11
N PRO A 717 -1.58 -18.11 16.10
CA PRO A 717 -1.40 -19.56 16.08
C PRO A 717 -2.08 -20.19 14.85
N GLU A 718 -1.57 -21.34 14.42
CA GLU A 718 -2.15 -22.07 13.29
C GLU A 718 -3.61 -22.48 13.58
N GLY A 719 -4.48 -22.34 12.57
CA GLY A 719 -5.93 -22.52 12.72
C GLY A 719 -6.72 -21.29 13.16
N SER A 720 -6.06 -20.17 13.53
CA SER A 720 -6.78 -18.90 13.76
C SER A 720 -7.31 -18.31 12.43
N PRO A 721 -8.55 -17.78 12.40
CA PRO A 721 -9.10 -17.07 11.24
C PRO A 721 -8.53 -15.65 11.06
N LYS A 722 -7.65 -15.17 11.95
CA LYS A 722 -7.01 -13.86 11.81
C LYS A 722 -5.76 -13.92 10.94
N GLN A 723 -5.52 -12.81 10.22
CA GLN A 723 -4.29 -12.60 9.46
C GLN A 723 -3.18 -12.06 10.38
N PRO A 724 -1.89 -12.16 9.98
CA PRO A 724 -0.78 -11.58 10.72
C PRO A 724 -0.98 -10.08 10.97
N LEU A 725 -0.76 -9.65 12.21
CA LEU A 725 -0.90 -8.27 12.63
C LEU A 725 0.42 -7.52 12.43
N VAL A 726 0.42 -6.49 11.58
CA VAL A 726 1.57 -5.61 11.37
C VAL A 726 1.47 -4.42 12.32
N LEU A 727 2.53 -4.18 13.11
CA LEU A 727 2.62 -3.04 14.01
C LEU A 727 3.18 -1.78 13.30
N PRO A 728 2.96 -0.57 13.85
CA PRO A 728 3.58 0.66 13.36
C PRO A 728 5.11 0.63 13.42
N GLN A 729 5.78 1.43 12.58
CA GLN A 729 7.24 1.52 12.55
C GLN A 729 7.83 2.18 13.81
N ILE A 730 7.07 3.08 14.43
CA ILE A 730 7.41 3.67 15.73
C ILE A 730 6.55 2.97 16.76
N LEU A 731 7.18 2.20 17.64
CA LEU A 731 6.46 1.46 18.65
C LEU A 731 6.12 2.36 19.84
N THR A 732 5.00 2.06 20.49
CA THR A 732 4.66 2.58 21.81
C THR A 732 4.45 1.40 22.74
N GLU A 733 4.74 1.58 24.03
CA GLU A 733 4.55 0.53 25.04
C GLU A 733 3.10 0.03 25.04
N GLY A 734 2.14 0.96 25.22
CA GLY A 734 0.72 0.62 25.30
C GLY A 734 0.19 -0.07 24.03
N GLY A 735 0.59 0.42 22.85
CA GLY A 735 0.20 -0.18 21.57
C GLY A 735 0.75 -1.60 21.39
N THR A 736 2.03 -1.80 21.73
CA THR A 736 2.69 -3.11 21.62
C THR A 736 2.08 -4.12 22.58
N VAL A 737 1.88 -3.76 23.85
CA VAL A 737 1.25 -4.64 24.86
C VAL A 737 -0.19 -4.99 24.47
N ALA A 738 -0.97 -4.03 24.00
CA ALA A 738 -2.35 -4.26 23.56
C ALA A 738 -2.41 -5.23 22.37
N ALA A 739 -1.51 -5.07 21.40
CA ALA A 739 -1.40 -5.96 20.25
C ALA A 739 -1.08 -7.40 20.68
N ILE A 740 -0.08 -7.59 21.56
CA ILE A 740 0.32 -8.90 22.09
C ILE A 740 -0.84 -9.57 22.83
N ARG A 741 -1.52 -8.84 23.73
CA ARG A 741 -2.68 -9.37 24.48
C ARG A 741 -3.85 -9.75 23.57
N SER A 742 -4.10 -8.97 22.52
CA SER A 742 -5.18 -9.26 21.58
C SER A 742 -4.99 -10.58 20.82
N MET A 743 -3.74 -10.99 20.61
CA MET A 743 -3.38 -12.27 19.98
C MET A 743 -3.35 -13.42 20.99
N ALA A 744 -2.93 -13.18 22.23
CA ALA A 744 -3.00 -14.16 23.31
C ALA A 744 -4.44 -14.64 23.58
N ALA A 745 -5.42 -13.74 23.45
CA ALA A 745 -6.84 -14.05 23.58
C ALA A 745 -7.39 -14.94 22.45
N GLU A 746 -6.64 -15.12 21.36
CA GLU A 746 -6.99 -16.05 20.28
C GLU A 746 -6.43 -17.44 20.52
N THR A 747 -5.20 -17.55 21.04
CA THR A 747 -4.62 -18.83 21.45
C THR A 747 -5.53 -19.55 22.43
N LYS A 748 -6.06 -18.82 23.43
CA LYS A 748 -7.05 -19.38 24.37
C LYS A 748 -8.37 -19.83 23.74
N ARG A 749 -8.75 -19.30 22.56
CA ARG A 749 -9.96 -19.72 21.82
C ARG A 749 -9.68 -20.90 20.90
N ALA A 750 -8.48 -20.97 20.33
CA ALA A 750 -8.02 -22.09 19.52
C ALA A 750 -7.81 -23.36 20.38
N GLU A 751 -7.43 -23.19 21.65
CA GLU A 751 -7.31 -24.26 22.67
C GLU A 751 -8.65 -24.73 23.27
N GLY A 752 -9.82 -24.36 22.69
CA GLY A 752 -11.15 -24.83 23.15
C GLY A 752 -11.31 -26.37 23.14
N PRO A 753 -12.23 -26.92 23.96
CA PRO A 753 -12.00 -28.03 24.88
C PRO A 753 -11.56 -29.33 24.18
N ARG A 754 -10.25 -29.58 24.09
CA ARG A 754 -9.70 -30.90 23.73
C ARG A 754 -9.36 -31.79 24.94
N ASP A 755 -9.46 -31.30 26.17
CA ASP A 755 -9.05 -32.02 27.39
C ASP A 755 -10.23 -32.48 28.28
N ARG A 756 -11.31 -33.02 27.71
CA ARG A 756 -12.34 -33.77 28.48
C ARG A 756 -12.71 -35.13 27.90
N ALA A 757 -11.83 -35.73 27.10
CA ALA A 757 -11.89 -37.18 26.88
C ALA A 757 -10.89 -37.82 27.85
N GLY A 758 -11.38 -38.18 29.04
CA GLY A 758 -10.64 -39.08 29.93
C GLY A 758 -10.36 -40.41 29.21
N PRO A 759 -9.31 -41.14 29.60
CA PRO A 759 -9.05 -42.46 29.03
C PRO A 759 -10.27 -43.35 29.25
N PRO A 760 -10.61 -44.25 28.30
CA PRO A 760 -11.70 -45.20 28.52
C PRO A 760 -11.37 -46.06 29.73
N GLU A 761 -12.28 -46.05 30.70
CA GLU A 761 -12.22 -46.91 31.88
C GLU A 761 -12.28 -48.38 31.41
N PRO A 762 -11.38 -49.26 31.88
CA PRO A 762 -11.46 -50.67 31.55
C PRO A 762 -12.46 -51.37 32.49
N ARG A 763 -13.73 -51.46 32.07
CA ARG A 763 -14.61 -52.66 32.09
C ARG A 763 -16.05 -52.30 31.80
#